data_AF-A0A497IGK4-F1
#
_entry.id   AF-A0A497IGK4-F1
#
_cell.length_a   1.000
_cell.length_b   1.000
_cell.length_c   1.000
_cell.angle_alpha   90.00
_cell.angle_beta   90.00
_cell.angle_gamma   90.00
#
_symmetry.space_group_name_H-M   'P 1'
#
loop_
_entity.id
_entity.type
_entity.pdbx_description
1 polymer ?
#
loop_
_entity_poly.entity_id
_entity_poly.type
_entity_poly.pdbx_seq_one_letter_code
_entity_poly.pdbx_strand_id
1 'polypeptide(L)'
;TSTVITAGRVVNISAVVKNIGIRPARSLDVSFCVNDMVIASRTNLSLNITESVNVSARWNATIGNHTIAVVADPEKRIHETNESNNTAVRDVWVEGADLLVTNISCLVIPPDGAAINDTISGLYDTDILLINATIANRGILSADNFFAHIFYETGGTGGFGKLKDECGTGSWIWINRTVDGAECVYVNIQDAINIKDNIKIYDCNGRLIVCPEGDGWYYVDGDEANVYFQSKHGVGIRMSFYAGEIHRYDQLNILANQSNNLAVEQQVFTGKHAIRVFLDPEHRLCENSEDNNYADHALVVYPARDFVVSNMQIFHNESPIDLNDTIMDGDTVLANATLRMDINESDPYHEYRTGVVDLLSINEHEWVSITPRSVLTPYGYARVITYPGADAIRVHFDELTLPWAGCVEIRNNSGTVEWTRCWKSKDEFDHNSSWVEGDTIYVYKVEKPTASTPVWGRTTFSIDKYQYRKLNHTRVLLGAGSTRKITTLWDVSAGNHTLQVLTDAEDVVGEINESNNEISRRLQVEACEDPGVLNITFTPQKPGAGSDVLINTTITNFGNRTANFTVDLWAEKIEYHPFESPHDEEFPVGGKYTWEIPSTYPDADWMGIHFKKISMSQRVGETTIKRNLYVWDENDTIVDNFCGSEESDVWVWVRGDRVKLRTTKCDMFPGYHVWGFNITEHGYRIILNHTILTLAPNETATVTGRLSNVRAGNHSMNYTIYASLDMNNTVYEMNESNNEMVRVLNISMPDFTVDIHPPTAYSGIRAAFRNIGSGSTSARILFSRDVDYSVRKSGSWYTVVPEDPIQDDIDWTRLHFKELNIRAGGYMEVGGRRYEESESDFWSPWVAGDRARVKYLRTSFEIDRYEFGEEDFIDDFDAGSRVYREVPWDEYTEPYNITVWI
;
A
#
# COMPACT_ATOMS: atom_id res chain seq x y z
N THR A 1 -68.64 4.78 40.30
CA THR A 1 -67.45 5.43 40.88
C THR A 1 -66.23 4.74 40.28
N SER A 2 -65.38 5.47 39.55
CA SER A 2 -64.16 4.89 39.00
C SER A 2 -63.21 4.60 40.15
N THR A 3 -63.07 3.33 40.51
CA THR A 3 -62.01 2.86 41.40
C THR A 3 -60.69 3.05 40.68
N VAL A 4 -59.85 3.97 41.15
CA VAL A 4 -58.44 4.07 40.73
C VAL A 4 -57.74 2.79 41.19
N ILE A 5 -57.16 2.05 40.25
CA ILE A 5 -56.40 0.84 40.54
C ILE A 5 -54.93 1.21 40.59
N THR A 6 -54.27 0.92 41.71
CA THR A 6 -52.85 1.21 41.90
C THR A 6 -52.01 -0.02 41.64
N ALA A 7 -50.89 0.14 40.94
CA ALA A 7 -49.96 -0.95 40.69
C ALA A 7 -49.36 -1.54 41.97
N GLY A 8 -49.01 -2.82 41.91
CA GLY A 8 -48.48 -3.58 43.05
C GLY A 8 -49.54 -3.95 44.10
N ARG A 9 -50.79 -3.49 43.97
CA ARG A 9 -51.90 -3.90 44.85
C ARG A 9 -52.64 -5.12 44.31
N VAL A 10 -53.12 -5.93 45.25
CA VAL A 10 -53.99 -7.07 44.94
C VAL A 10 -55.42 -6.57 44.72
N VAL A 11 -55.91 -6.65 43.50
CA VAL A 11 -57.29 -6.34 43.09
C VAL A 11 -58.14 -7.60 43.15
N ASN A 12 -59.33 -7.51 43.75
CA ASN A 12 -60.26 -8.64 43.78
C ASN A 12 -61.29 -8.47 42.65
N ILE A 13 -61.18 -9.32 41.62
CA ILE A 13 -62.11 -9.37 40.49
C ILE A 13 -63.27 -10.27 40.89
N SER A 14 -64.50 -9.75 40.87
CA SER A 14 -65.71 -10.51 41.17
C SER A 14 -66.67 -10.52 39.98
N ALA A 15 -67.24 -11.68 39.68
CA ALA A 15 -68.25 -11.87 38.65
C ALA A 15 -69.44 -12.65 39.20
N VAL A 16 -70.63 -12.33 38.68
CA VAL A 16 -71.86 -13.05 38.97
C VAL A 16 -72.16 -13.94 37.77
N VAL A 17 -72.08 -15.25 37.96
CA VAL A 17 -72.40 -16.23 36.92
C VAL A 17 -73.79 -16.75 37.20
N LYS A 18 -74.72 -16.57 36.25
CA LYS A 18 -76.12 -16.92 36.40
C LYS A 18 -76.53 -17.92 35.33
N ASN A 19 -77.11 -19.04 35.76
CA ASN A 19 -77.74 -19.98 34.84
C ASN A 19 -79.13 -19.45 34.47
N ILE A 20 -79.28 -18.97 33.23
CA ILE A 20 -80.55 -18.46 32.69
C ILE A 20 -81.32 -19.49 31.85
N GLY A 21 -80.77 -20.70 31.70
CA GLY A 21 -81.38 -21.78 30.95
C GLY A 21 -82.47 -22.53 31.71
N ILE A 22 -83.07 -23.52 31.06
CA ILE A 22 -84.15 -24.36 31.62
C ILE A 22 -83.66 -25.70 32.20
N ARG A 23 -82.33 -25.90 32.29
CA ARG A 23 -81.69 -27.09 32.87
C ARG A 23 -80.60 -26.69 33.86
N PRO A 24 -80.36 -27.50 34.92
CA PRO A 24 -79.24 -27.25 35.84
C PRO A 24 -77.89 -27.45 35.12
N ALA A 25 -76.96 -26.52 35.29
CA ALA A 25 -75.58 -26.65 34.85
C ALA A 25 -74.78 -27.40 35.91
N ARG A 26 -74.10 -28.49 35.52
CA ARG A 26 -73.24 -29.29 36.40
C ARG A 26 -71.84 -29.32 35.80
N SER A 27 -70.83 -29.31 36.67
CA SER A 27 -69.42 -29.24 36.25
C SER A 27 -69.08 -28.00 35.43
N LEU A 28 -69.65 -26.84 35.79
CA LEU A 28 -69.35 -25.56 35.16
C LEU A 28 -68.00 -25.03 35.65
N ASP A 29 -67.12 -24.71 34.71
CA ASP A 29 -65.84 -24.07 34.97
C ASP A 29 -65.93 -22.58 34.60
N VAL A 30 -65.34 -21.70 35.40
CA VAL A 30 -65.27 -20.26 35.12
C VAL A 30 -63.82 -19.81 35.19
N SER A 31 -63.32 -19.20 34.12
CA SER A 31 -61.95 -18.67 34.03
C SER A 31 -61.93 -17.16 34.07
N PHE A 32 -60.99 -16.61 34.81
CA PHE A 32 -60.66 -15.19 34.86
C PHE A 32 -59.41 -14.98 34.02
N CYS A 33 -59.48 -14.08 33.05
CA CYS A 33 -58.38 -13.73 32.16
C CYS A 33 -58.04 -12.25 32.30
N VAL A 34 -56.75 -11.93 32.20
CA VAL A 34 -56.22 -10.57 32.05
C VAL A 34 -55.35 -10.55 30.81
N ASN A 35 -55.65 -9.67 29.84
CA ASN A 35 -54.98 -9.62 28.54
C ASN A 35 -54.90 -11.02 27.88
N ASP A 36 -56.04 -11.71 27.85
CA ASP A 36 -56.22 -13.07 27.33
C ASP A 36 -55.46 -14.20 28.07
N MET A 37 -54.68 -13.89 29.11
CA MET A 37 -54.03 -14.89 29.96
C MET A 37 -54.90 -15.27 31.16
N VAL A 38 -55.13 -16.58 31.35
CA VAL A 38 -55.90 -17.11 32.48
C VAL A 38 -55.10 -16.92 33.79
N ILE A 39 -55.62 -16.09 34.69
CA ILE A 39 -55.00 -15.83 35.99
C ILE A 39 -55.54 -16.73 37.11
N ALA A 40 -56.78 -17.22 36.97
CA ALA A 40 -57.41 -18.13 37.91
C ALA A 40 -58.63 -18.81 37.28
N SER A 41 -58.95 -20.02 37.72
CA SER A 41 -60.20 -20.70 37.37
C SER A 41 -60.93 -21.17 38.63
N ARG A 42 -62.26 -21.29 38.52
CA ARG A 42 -63.14 -21.94 39.50
C ARG A 42 -63.78 -23.10 38.78
N THR A 43 -63.49 -24.31 39.23
CA THR A 43 -63.96 -25.53 38.55
C THR A 43 -65.05 -26.23 39.34
N ASN A 44 -65.80 -27.08 38.63
CA ASN A 44 -66.82 -27.96 39.21
C ASN A 44 -67.95 -27.22 39.97
N LEU A 45 -68.37 -26.06 39.46
CA LEU A 45 -69.54 -25.36 39.96
C LEU A 45 -70.82 -26.06 39.49
N SER A 46 -71.89 -26.01 40.30
CA SER A 46 -73.21 -26.44 39.89
C SER A 46 -74.23 -25.34 40.18
N LEU A 47 -75.01 -24.99 39.17
CA LEU A 47 -76.03 -23.94 39.23
C LEU A 47 -77.38 -24.51 38.78
N ASN A 48 -78.37 -24.50 39.67
CA ASN A 48 -79.75 -24.81 39.31
C ASN A 48 -80.34 -23.75 38.38
N ILE A 49 -81.52 -24.06 37.83
CA ILE A 49 -82.29 -23.15 36.97
C ILE A 49 -82.49 -21.82 37.72
N THR A 50 -82.18 -20.70 37.05
CA THR A 50 -82.22 -19.31 37.57
C THR A 50 -81.28 -18.96 38.73
N GLU A 51 -80.44 -19.90 39.19
CA GLU A 51 -79.46 -19.68 40.24
C GLU A 51 -78.26 -18.84 39.74
N SER A 52 -77.69 -18.04 40.63
CA SER A 52 -76.47 -17.27 40.39
C SER A 52 -75.45 -17.50 41.49
N VAL A 53 -74.17 -17.62 41.12
CA VAL A 53 -73.05 -17.71 42.06
C VAL A 53 -72.11 -16.51 41.87
N ASN A 54 -71.60 -16.00 42.98
CA ASN A 54 -70.52 -15.02 42.97
C ASN A 54 -69.18 -15.76 42.97
N VAL A 55 -68.43 -15.59 41.89
CA VAL A 55 -67.04 -16.05 41.79
C VAL A 55 -66.11 -14.86 41.95
N SER A 56 -64.93 -15.09 42.54
CA SER A 56 -63.91 -14.06 42.64
C SER A 56 -62.49 -14.62 42.48
N ALA A 57 -61.60 -13.79 41.96
CA ALA A 57 -60.18 -14.05 41.77
C ALA A 57 -59.34 -12.85 42.21
N ARG A 58 -58.12 -13.11 42.70
CA ARG A 58 -57.16 -12.08 43.06
C ARG A 58 -56.21 -11.85 41.88
N TRP A 59 -55.98 -10.59 41.55
CA TRP A 59 -55.06 -10.15 40.50
C TRP A 59 -54.05 -9.17 41.10
N ASN A 60 -52.76 -9.42 40.91
CA ASN A 60 -51.72 -8.43 41.23
C ASN A 60 -51.65 -7.45 40.06
N ALA A 61 -52.14 -6.23 40.27
CA ALA A 61 -52.21 -5.23 39.22
C ALA A 61 -50.82 -4.72 38.85
N THR A 62 -50.48 -4.82 37.57
CA THR A 62 -49.32 -4.19 36.93
C THR A 62 -49.76 -2.88 36.28
N ILE A 63 -48.84 -1.93 36.08
CA ILE A 63 -49.18 -0.65 35.44
C ILE A 63 -49.62 -0.88 33.99
N GLY A 64 -50.53 -0.02 33.53
CA GLY A 64 -50.94 0.05 32.14
C GLY A 64 -52.40 -0.36 31.93
N ASN A 65 -52.75 -0.54 30.66
CA ASN A 65 -54.09 -0.91 30.26
C ASN A 65 -54.25 -2.44 30.29
N HIS A 66 -55.31 -2.89 30.95
CA HIS A 66 -55.61 -4.30 31.11
C HIS A 66 -57.05 -4.60 30.72
N THR A 67 -57.23 -5.58 29.83
CA THR A 67 -58.54 -6.13 29.49
C THR A 67 -58.81 -7.33 30.39
N ILE A 68 -59.76 -7.17 31.31
CA ILE A 68 -60.22 -8.24 32.21
C ILE A 68 -61.39 -8.95 31.54
N ALA A 69 -61.27 -10.25 31.32
CA ALA A 69 -62.36 -11.10 30.84
C ALA A 69 -62.72 -12.18 31.86
N VAL A 70 -64.01 -12.46 32.01
CA VAL A 70 -64.52 -13.62 32.78
C VAL A 70 -65.32 -14.49 31.84
N VAL A 71 -64.91 -15.73 31.68
CA VAL A 71 -65.47 -16.69 30.73
C VAL A 71 -66.08 -17.86 31.50
N ALA A 72 -67.39 -18.06 31.35
CA ALA A 72 -68.09 -19.25 31.82
C ALA A 72 -68.00 -20.36 30.77
N ASP A 73 -67.72 -21.59 31.21
CA ASP A 73 -67.47 -22.75 30.35
C ASP A 73 -66.51 -22.47 29.17
N PRO A 74 -65.26 -22.05 29.44
CA PRO A 74 -64.30 -21.69 28.38
C PRO A 74 -64.02 -22.84 27.40
N GLU A 75 -64.23 -24.08 27.84
CA GLU A 75 -64.01 -25.31 27.09
C GLU A 75 -65.26 -25.76 26.32
N LYS A 76 -66.37 -25.01 26.43
CA LYS A 76 -67.66 -25.25 25.75
C LYS A 76 -68.19 -26.68 25.94
N ARG A 77 -68.04 -27.23 27.15
CA ARG A 77 -68.45 -28.59 27.50
C ARG A 77 -69.95 -28.69 27.77
N ILE A 78 -70.59 -27.58 28.12
CA ILE A 78 -72.02 -27.45 28.37
C ILE A 78 -72.62 -26.74 27.16
N HIS A 79 -73.44 -27.44 26.38
CA HIS A 79 -74.13 -26.83 25.24
C HIS A 79 -75.30 -25.96 25.71
N GLU A 80 -75.20 -24.66 25.43
CA GLU A 80 -76.18 -23.65 25.82
C GLU A 80 -77.00 -23.15 24.63
N THR A 81 -78.08 -22.41 24.90
CA THR A 81 -78.90 -21.78 23.84
C THR A 81 -78.19 -20.62 23.15
N ASN A 82 -77.16 -20.06 23.80
CA ASN A 82 -76.32 -19.02 23.25
C ASN A 82 -74.90 -19.23 23.80
N GLU A 83 -73.93 -19.43 22.92
CA GLU A 83 -72.52 -19.65 23.26
C GLU A 83 -71.71 -18.35 23.24
N SER A 84 -72.34 -17.22 22.88
CA SER A 84 -71.68 -15.92 22.70
C SER A 84 -71.83 -14.98 23.89
N ASN A 85 -72.69 -15.29 24.86
CA ASN A 85 -72.92 -14.48 26.06
C ASN A 85 -72.20 -15.02 27.30
N ASN A 86 -71.25 -15.94 27.10
CA ASN A 86 -70.50 -16.59 28.19
C ASN A 86 -69.25 -15.80 28.60
N THR A 87 -68.94 -14.71 27.91
CA THR A 87 -67.78 -13.86 28.17
C THR A 87 -68.21 -12.45 28.56
N ALA A 88 -67.75 -11.97 29.72
CA ALA A 88 -67.85 -10.59 30.14
C ALA A 88 -66.46 -9.93 30.09
N VAL A 89 -66.34 -8.77 29.46
CA VAL A 89 -65.07 -8.05 29.27
C VAL A 89 -65.15 -6.65 29.89
N ARG A 90 -64.06 -6.19 30.50
CA ARG A 90 -63.88 -4.83 31.00
C ARG A 90 -62.43 -4.38 30.88
N ASP A 91 -62.22 -3.23 30.27
CA ASP A 91 -60.91 -2.56 30.26
C ASP A 91 -60.72 -1.74 31.55
N VAL A 92 -59.52 -1.81 32.12
CA VAL A 92 -59.11 -1.05 33.30
C VAL A 92 -57.71 -0.49 33.11
N TRP A 93 -57.52 0.76 33.56
CA TRP A 93 -56.21 1.39 33.64
C TRP A 93 -55.68 1.28 35.07
N VAL A 94 -54.42 0.86 35.21
CA VAL A 94 -53.70 0.78 36.48
C VAL A 94 -52.64 1.88 36.52
N GLU A 95 -52.75 2.77 37.51
CA GLU A 95 -51.83 3.88 37.71
C GLU A 95 -50.67 3.51 38.65
N GLY A 96 -49.48 4.02 38.35
CA GLY A 96 -48.29 3.98 39.22
C GLY A 96 -47.56 5.31 39.26
N ALA A 97 -46.22 5.26 39.31
CA ALA A 97 -45.37 6.44 39.21
C ALA A 97 -45.40 7.01 37.78
N ASP A 98 -45.03 8.28 37.61
CA ASP A 98 -44.94 8.93 36.29
C ASP A 98 -43.85 10.00 36.37
N LEU A 99 -42.61 9.60 36.12
CA LEU A 99 -41.49 10.51 36.01
C LEU A 99 -41.62 11.33 34.74
N LEU A 100 -41.20 12.58 34.82
CA LEU A 100 -41.05 13.41 33.63
C LEU A 100 -40.07 14.55 33.87
N VAL A 101 -39.40 14.97 32.81
CA VAL A 101 -38.63 16.20 32.78
C VAL A 101 -39.58 17.36 32.48
N THR A 102 -39.68 18.32 33.40
CA THR A 102 -40.62 19.45 33.28
C THR A 102 -39.98 20.71 32.70
N ASN A 103 -38.69 20.92 32.94
CA ASN A 103 -37.95 22.07 32.43
C ASN A 103 -36.45 21.77 32.39
N ILE A 104 -35.77 22.33 31.38
CA ILE A 104 -34.30 22.39 31.30
C ILE A 104 -33.96 23.87 31.07
N SER A 105 -33.14 24.43 31.96
CA SER A 105 -32.70 25.82 31.88
C SER A 105 -31.18 25.90 32.06
N CYS A 106 -30.54 26.79 31.33
CA CYS A 106 -29.10 26.99 31.38
C CYS A 106 -28.79 28.42 31.81
N LEU A 107 -27.82 28.60 32.69
CA LEU A 107 -27.29 29.90 33.10
C LEU A 107 -25.77 29.91 32.92
N VAL A 108 -25.23 30.98 32.34
CA VAL A 108 -23.77 31.12 32.23
C VAL A 108 -23.20 31.50 33.59
N ILE A 109 -22.23 30.72 34.07
CA ILE A 109 -21.42 31.09 35.23
C ILE A 109 -20.38 32.09 34.74
N PRO A 110 -20.39 33.35 35.23
CA PRO A 110 -19.42 34.35 34.80
C PRO A 110 -18.00 33.91 35.20
N PRO A 111 -16.98 34.22 34.37
CA PRO A 111 -15.59 34.02 34.74
C PRO A 111 -15.22 34.74 36.05
N ASP A 112 -14.21 34.22 36.75
CA ASP A 112 -13.73 34.80 38.00
C ASP A 112 -13.39 36.30 37.84
N GLY A 113 -14.08 37.14 38.60
CA GLY A 113 -13.90 38.59 38.59
C GLY A 113 -14.81 39.36 37.61
N ALA A 114 -15.57 38.68 36.76
CA ALA A 114 -16.56 39.29 35.88
C ALA A 114 -17.89 39.57 36.60
N ALA A 115 -18.61 40.61 36.17
CA ALA A 115 -19.97 40.87 36.63
C ALA A 115 -20.97 39.95 35.90
N ILE A 116 -22.02 39.51 36.60
CA ILE A 116 -23.07 38.66 36.02
C ILE A 116 -23.77 39.42 34.88
N ASN A 117 -23.80 38.84 33.68
CA ASN A 117 -24.64 39.31 32.59
C ASN A 117 -25.94 38.48 32.51
N ASP A 118 -27.04 39.05 32.99
CA ASP A 118 -28.36 38.40 33.09
C ASP A 118 -29.15 38.44 31.76
N THR A 119 -28.63 39.17 30.77
CA THR A 119 -29.15 39.21 29.40
C THR A 119 -28.31 38.27 28.54
N ILE A 120 -28.68 36.99 28.48
CA ILE A 120 -28.03 36.01 27.58
C ILE A 120 -28.23 36.48 26.13
N SER A 121 -27.25 37.20 25.57
CA SER A 121 -27.24 37.62 24.17
C SER A 121 -26.75 36.51 23.23
N GLY A 122 -26.04 35.52 23.77
CA GLY A 122 -25.51 34.34 23.10
C GLY A 122 -24.70 33.49 24.07
N LEU A 123 -24.44 32.24 23.72
CA LEU A 123 -23.46 31.38 24.39
C LEU A 123 -22.18 31.38 23.57
N TYR A 124 -21.04 31.46 24.24
CA TYR A 124 -19.76 31.57 23.59
C TYR A 124 -18.83 30.44 24.03
N ASP A 125 -17.96 30.05 23.12
CA ASP A 125 -16.95 29.04 23.33
C ASP A 125 -16.17 29.26 24.64
N THR A 126 -15.93 28.19 25.39
CA THR A 126 -15.37 28.14 26.76
C THR A 126 -16.27 28.65 27.89
N ASP A 127 -17.53 29.03 27.63
CA ASP A 127 -18.48 29.31 28.70
C ASP A 127 -18.71 28.07 29.59
N ILE A 128 -18.85 28.30 30.89
CA ILE A 128 -19.28 27.29 31.85
C ILE A 128 -20.77 27.52 32.11
N LEU A 129 -21.60 26.53 31.77
CA LEU A 129 -23.04 26.55 31.97
C LEU A 129 -23.43 25.82 33.24
N LEU A 130 -24.22 26.46 34.09
CA LEU A 130 -25.04 25.78 35.09
C LEU A 130 -26.33 25.29 34.43
N ILE A 131 -26.39 24.00 34.15
CA ILE A 131 -27.57 23.32 33.60
C ILE A 131 -28.44 22.87 34.77
N ASN A 132 -29.66 23.41 34.85
CA ASN A 132 -30.68 23.03 35.83
C ASN A 132 -31.82 22.28 35.13
N ALA A 133 -32.06 21.04 35.54
CA ALA A 133 -33.16 20.20 35.08
C ALA A 133 -34.18 19.97 36.21
N THR A 134 -35.43 20.38 36.00
CA THR A 134 -36.52 20.12 36.95
C THR A 134 -37.23 18.83 36.57
N ILE A 135 -37.07 17.81 37.40
CA ILE A 135 -37.70 16.50 37.25
C ILE A 135 -38.87 16.38 38.22
N ALA A 136 -39.92 15.68 37.83
CA ALA A 136 -41.12 15.52 38.66
C ALA A 136 -41.66 14.09 38.60
N ASN A 137 -42.46 13.72 39.60
CA ASN A 137 -43.28 12.52 39.58
C ASN A 137 -44.75 12.95 39.64
N ARG A 138 -45.49 12.80 38.53
CA ARG A 138 -46.93 13.11 38.45
C ARG A 138 -47.82 11.89 38.70
N GLY A 139 -47.21 10.76 39.03
CA GLY A 139 -47.92 9.52 39.36
C GLY A 139 -48.51 9.55 40.76
N ILE A 140 -49.28 8.51 41.06
CA ILE A 140 -49.91 8.32 42.38
C ILE A 140 -49.02 7.53 43.34
N LEU A 141 -47.98 6.86 42.82
CA LEU A 141 -46.96 6.15 43.60
C LEU A 141 -45.67 6.97 43.68
N SER A 142 -44.87 6.71 44.72
CA SER A 142 -43.51 7.28 44.81
C SER A 142 -42.59 6.56 43.83
N ALA A 143 -41.68 7.32 43.22
CA ALA A 143 -40.62 6.82 42.35
C ALA A 143 -39.34 6.75 43.18
N ASP A 144 -38.93 5.54 43.57
CA ASP A 144 -37.82 5.32 44.50
C ASP A 144 -36.68 4.55 43.81
N ASN A 145 -35.43 4.93 44.11
CA ASN A 145 -34.21 4.26 43.69
C ASN A 145 -34.02 4.13 42.16
N PHE A 146 -34.28 5.22 41.43
CA PHE A 146 -33.99 5.34 40.00
C PHE A 146 -32.76 6.21 39.74
N PHE A 147 -32.21 6.13 38.53
CA PHE A 147 -31.11 6.99 38.08
C PHE A 147 -31.58 8.10 37.15
N ALA A 148 -30.81 9.19 37.10
CA ALA A 148 -30.97 10.21 36.09
C ALA A 148 -29.62 10.60 35.49
N HIS A 149 -29.61 10.89 34.19
CA HIS A 149 -28.43 11.34 33.48
C HIS A 149 -28.69 12.70 32.85
N ILE A 150 -27.73 13.62 32.97
CA ILE A 150 -27.64 14.81 32.12
C ILE A 150 -26.52 14.56 31.13
N PHE A 151 -26.86 14.54 29.84
CA PHE A 151 -25.95 14.29 28.74
C PHE A 151 -25.75 15.57 27.93
N TYR A 152 -24.50 15.95 27.68
CA TYR A 152 -24.13 17.05 26.80
C TYR A 152 -23.49 16.48 25.54
N GLU A 153 -24.16 16.67 24.40
CA GLU A 153 -23.68 16.17 23.10
C GLU A 153 -22.46 16.98 22.62
N THR A 154 -21.31 16.33 22.49
CA THR A 154 -20.10 16.92 21.90
C THR A 154 -20.00 16.65 20.40
N GLY A 155 -20.65 15.59 19.90
CA GLY A 155 -20.69 15.30 18.47
C GLY A 155 -21.73 14.26 18.05
N GLY A 156 -22.41 14.52 16.93
CA GLY A 156 -23.31 13.58 16.26
C GLY A 156 -22.62 12.87 15.10
N THR A 157 -22.48 11.54 15.15
CA THR A 157 -21.72 10.77 14.15
C THR A 157 -22.56 10.24 12.98
N GLY A 158 -23.64 10.96 12.65
CA GLY A 158 -24.61 10.58 11.63
C GLY A 158 -25.55 9.44 12.07
N GLY A 159 -26.37 8.98 11.12
CA GLY A 159 -27.37 7.95 11.35
C GLY A 159 -27.29 6.79 10.36
N PHE A 160 -28.01 5.72 10.65
CA PHE A 160 -28.22 4.58 9.77
C PHE A 160 -29.73 4.33 9.65
N GLY A 161 -30.24 4.27 8.43
CA GLY A 161 -31.66 4.01 8.19
C GLY A 161 -31.84 2.88 7.20
N LYS A 162 -32.80 2.00 7.48
CA LYS A 162 -33.28 0.99 6.54
C LYS A 162 -34.80 0.89 6.62
N LEU A 163 -35.47 0.98 5.47
CA LEU A 163 -36.92 0.79 5.41
C LEU A 163 -37.27 -0.71 5.39
N LYS A 164 -38.43 -1.06 5.96
CA LYS A 164 -38.95 -2.45 6.03
C LYS A 164 -38.97 -3.15 4.66
N ASP A 165 -39.38 -2.42 3.62
CA ASP A 165 -39.62 -2.96 2.28
C ASP A 165 -38.34 -3.02 1.43
N GLU A 166 -37.22 -2.53 1.97
CA GLU A 166 -35.93 -2.55 1.30
C GLU A 166 -35.33 -3.97 1.30
N CYS A 167 -35.00 -4.48 0.12
CA CYS A 167 -34.36 -5.79 -0.04
C CYS A 167 -32.97 -5.78 0.61
N GLY A 168 -32.78 -6.59 1.65
CA GLY A 168 -31.49 -6.77 2.31
C GLY A 168 -30.78 -8.05 1.87
N THR A 169 -29.46 -8.11 2.03
CA THR A 169 -28.61 -9.26 1.65
C THR A 169 -28.76 -10.48 2.57
N GLY A 170 -29.54 -10.36 3.65
CA GLY A 170 -29.67 -11.38 4.71
C GLY A 170 -28.42 -11.52 5.58
N SER A 171 -27.36 -10.76 5.27
CA SER A 171 -26.08 -10.77 5.98
C SER A 171 -26.11 -9.79 7.15
N TRP A 172 -25.22 -10.03 8.12
CA TRP A 172 -24.99 -9.08 9.19
C TRP A 172 -24.05 -7.96 8.73
N ILE A 173 -24.36 -6.74 9.16
CA ILE A 173 -23.60 -5.53 8.87
C ILE A 173 -23.04 -5.01 10.20
N TRP A 174 -21.75 -4.67 10.18
CA TRP A 174 -21.08 -3.96 11.27
C TRP A 174 -21.18 -2.46 11.03
N ILE A 175 -21.73 -1.74 12.00
CA ILE A 175 -21.83 -0.28 12.01
C ILE A 175 -21.04 0.19 13.23
N ASN A 176 -19.87 0.77 12.97
CA ASN A 176 -18.99 1.32 13.99
C ASN A 176 -19.07 2.86 13.94
N ARG A 177 -19.13 3.49 15.11
CA ARG A 177 -19.04 4.94 15.29
C ARG A 177 -18.16 5.25 16.49
N THR A 178 -17.15 6.10 16.28
CA THR A 178 -16.21 6.54 17.30
C THR A 178 -16.10 8.06 17.29
N VAL A 179 -16.05 8.67 18.48
CA VAL A 179 -15.70 10.08 18.69
C VAL A 179 -14.66 10.16 19.77
N ASP A 180 -13.40 10.34 19.36
CA ASP A 180 -12.26 10.33 20.27
C ASP A 180 -12.48 11.31 21.45
N GLY A 181 -12.28 10.80 22.67
CA GLY A 181 -12.41 11.59 23.89
C GLY A 181 -13.83 11.74 24.44
N ALA A 182 -14.86 11.17 23.79
CA ALA A 182 -16.20 11.13 24.37
C ALA A 182 -16.29 10.14 25.55
N GLU A 183 -17.03 10.49 26.61
CA GLU A 183 -17.24 9.59 27.75
C GLU A 183 -18.24 8.47 27.45
N CYS A 184 -19.20 8.74 26.56
CA CYS A 184 -20.22 7.78 26.19
C CYS A 184 -20.81 8.04 24.80
N VAL A 185 -21.50 7.02 24.28
CA VAL A 185 -22.30 7.11 23.06
C VAL A 185 -23.72 6.62 23.34
N TYR A 186 -24.71 7.48 23.08
CA TYR A 186 -26.12 7.11 23.03
C TYR A 186 -26.54 6.72 21.62
N VAL A 187 -27.12 5.54 21.49
CA VAL A 187 -27.75 5.05 20.25
C VAL A 187 -29.25 5.24 20.38
N ASN A 188 -29.81 6.16 19.59
CA ASN A 188 -31.25 6.32 19.46
C ASN A 188 -31.77 5.41 18.35
N ILE A 189 -32.78 4.60 18.65
CA ILE A 189 -33.50 3.78 17.70
C ILE A 189 -34.94 4.31 17.58
N GLN A 190 -35.37 4.50 16.34
CA GLN A 190 -36.71 4.94 15.94
C GLN A 190 -37.23 4.09 14.78
N ASP A 191 -38.54 4.09 14.58
CA ASP A 191 -39.21 3.41 13.47
C ASP A 191 -38.88 1.90 13.40
N ALA A 192 -38.63 1.27 14.54
CA ALA A 192 -38.20 -0.12 14.63
C ALA A 192 -39.31 -1.10 14.21
N ILE A 193 -38.97 -1.98 13.25
CA ILE A 193 -39.87 -3.02 12.75
C ILE A 193 -39.12 -4.35 12.74
N ASN A 194 -39.65 -5.34 13.47
CA ASN A 194 -39.10 -6.70 13.57
C ASN A 194 -37.61 -6.74 13.99
N ILE A 195 -37.17 -5.86 14.87
CA ILE A 195 -35.75 -5.75 15.25
C ILE A 195 -35.31 -6.79 16.29
N LYS A 196 -36.25 -7.44 17.00
CA LYS A 196 -35.95 -8.49 17.97
C LYS A 196 -35.05 -9.58 17.35
N ASP A 197 -33.96 -9.89 18.06
CA ASP A 197 -32.87 -10.80 17.65
C ASP A 197 -32.08 -10.40 16.38
N ASN A 198 -32.37 -9.24 15.77
CA ASN A 198 -31.77 -8.77 14.52
C ASN A 198 -30.82 -7.57 14.72
N ILE A 199 -30.60 -7.15 15.97
CA ILE A 199 -29.68 -6.08 16.33
C ILE A 199 -29.00 -6.40 17.66
N LYS A 200 -27.71 -6.09 17.74
CA LYS A 200 -26.87 -6.21 18.94
C LYS A 200 -25.95 -5.01 19.04
N ILE A 201 -25.81 -4.44 20.24
CA ILE A 201 -24.94 -3.29 20.49
C ILE A 201 -23.80 -3.74 21.43
N TYR A 202 -22.57 -3.40 21.08
CA TYR A 202 -21.35 -3.72 21.80
C TYR A 202 -20.56 -2.45 22.14
N ASP A 203 -19.78 -2.51 23.22
CA ASP A 203 -18.77 -1.49 23.55
C ASP A 203 -17.46 -1.66 22.75
N CYS A 204 -16.49 -0.77 22.95
CA CYS A 204 -15.16 -0.79 22.31
C CYS A 204 -14.36 -2.09 22.59
N ASN A 205 -14.63 -2.75 23.72
CA ASN A 205 -13.99 -4.01 24.11
C ASN A 205 -14.70 -5.24 23.51
N GLY A 206 -15.74 -5.03 22.68
CA GLY A 206 -16.53 -6.09 22.07
C GLY A 206 -17.47 -6.80 23.04
N ARG A 207 -17.75 -6.22 24.22
CA ARG A 207 -18.72 -6.77 25.17
C ARG A 207 -20.13 -6.36 24.76
N LEU A 208 -21.04 -7.34 24.73
CA LEU A 208 -22.45 -7.11 24.41
C LEU A 208 -23.11 -6.27 25.50
N ILE A 209 -23.62 -5.11 25.13
CA ILE A 209 -24.33 -4.19 26.03
C ILE A 209 -25.81 -4.53 26.05
N VAL A 210 -26.46 -4.59 24.87
CA VAL A 210 -27.91 -4.77 24.78
C VAL A 210 -28.33 -5.38 23.43
N CYS A 211 -29.47 -6.08 23.44
CA CYS A 211 -30.20 -6.53 22.26
C CYS A 211 -31.54 -5.76 22.17
N PRO A 212 -31.58 -4.61 21.46
CA PRO A 212 -32.79 -3.80 21.34
C PRO A 212 -34.01 -4.57 20.84
N GLU A 213 -35.17 -4.34 21.46
CA GLU A 213 -36.44 -4.95 21.05
C GLU A 213 -37.42 -3.94 20.40
N GLY A 214 -37.17 -2.64 20.53
CA GLY A 214 -38.00 -1.57 19.99
C GLY A 214 -37.28 -0.21 19.94
N ASP A 215 -38.06 0.84 19.71
CA ASP A 215 -37.60 2.23 19.76
C ASP A 215 -37.09 2.58 21.16
N GLY A 216 -36.10 3.46 21.25
CA GLY A 216 -35.55 3.87 22.54
C GLY A 216 -34.13 4.42 22.45
N TRP A 217 -33.59 4.74 23.63
CA TRP A 217 -32.24 5.25 23.82
C TRP A 217 -31.38 4.20 24.50
N TYR A 218 -30.24 3.87 23.91
CA TYR A 218 -29.35 2.82 24.41
C TYR A 218 -27.98 3.41 24.72
N TYR A 219 -27.58 3.27 25.98
CA TYR A 219 -26.33 3.79 26.52
C TYR A 219 -25.15 2.85 26.24
N VAL A 220 -24.04 3.38 25.72
CA VAL A 220 -22.76 2.68 25.56
C VAL A 220 -21.67 3.48 26.27
N ASP A 221 -20.92 2.84 27.16
CA ASP A 221 -19.81 3.42 27.91
C ASP A 221 -18.56 3.49 27.00
N GLY A 222 -17.87 4.64 26.98
CA GLY A 222 -16.72 4.90 26.13
C GLY A 222 -17.04 5.69 24.85
N ASP A 223 -15.99 5.95 24.08
CA ASP A 223 -15.99 6.77 22.85
C ASP A 223 -16.47 6.03 21.59
N GLU A 224 -16.71 4.72 21.67
CA GLU A 224 -17.04 3.87 20.53
C GLU A 224 -18.30 3.02 20.78
N ALA A 225 -19.23 3.07 19.81
CA ALA A 225 -20.40 2.20 19.75
C ALA A 225 -20.37 1.28 18.52
N ASN A 226 -20.47 -0.01 18.77
CA ASN A 226 -20.47 -1.05 17.76
C ASN A 226 -21.85 -1.69 17.62
N VAL A 227 -22.52 -1.49 16.49
CA VAL A 227 -23.85 -2.07 16.23
C VAL A 227 -23.77 -3.14 15.15
N TYR A 228 -24.26 -4.34 15.48
CA TYR A 228 -24.36 -5.46 14.58
C TYR A 228 -25.81 -5.65 14.17
N PHE A 229 -26.13 -5.33 12.91
CA PHE A 229 -27.49 -5.29 12.38
C PHE A 229 -27.69 -6.32 11.27
N GLN A 230 -28.77 -7.11 11.34
CA GLN A 230 -29.10 -8.09 10.32
C GLN A 230 -29.97 -7.47 9.22
N SER A 231 -29.37 -7.21 8.05
CA SER A 231 -30.09 -6.61 6.92
C SER A 231 -30.88 -7.66 6.14
N LYS A 232 -32.00 -8.13 6.70
CA LYS A 232 -32.97 -9.01 6.02
C LYS A 232 -34.23 -8.26 5.58
N HIS A 233 -34.93 -8.79 4.60
CA HIS A 233 -36.23 -8.24 4.18
C HIS A 233 -37.24 -8.30 5.34
N GLY A 234 -38.01 -7.23 5.54
CA GLY A 234 -39.00 -7.13 6.61
C GLY A 234 -38.47 -6.62 7.96
N VAL A 235 -37.18 -6.25 8.05
CA VAL A 235 -36.59 -5.53 9.21
C VAL A 235 -36.30 -4.09 8.80
N GLY A 236 -36.84 -3.15 9.56
CA GLY A 236 -36.65 -1.70 9.36
C GLY A 236 -36.24 -1.01 10.65
N ILE A 237 -35.43 0.04 10.53
CA ILE A 237 -34.91 0.81 11.65
C ILE A 237 -34.41 2.19 11.18
N ARG A 238 -34.51 3.19 12.03
CA ARG A 238 -33.74 4.43 11.97
C ARG A 238 -32.91 4.56 13.24
N MET A 239 -31.60 4.70 13.06
CA MET A 239 -30.63 4.82 14.13
C MET A 239 -29.88 6.13 14.03
N SER A 240 -29.65 6.77 15.17
CA SER A 240 -28.81 7.97 15.30
C SER A 240 -27.86 7.81 16.50
N PHE A 241 -26.64 8.31 16.35
CA PHE A 241 -25.57 8.15 17.33
C PHE A 241 -25.16 9.52 17.85
N TYR A 242 -25.10 9.63 19.17
CA TYR A 242 -24.82 10.87 19.88
C TYR A 242 -23.71 10.61 20.89
N ALA A 243 -22.53 11.18 20.67
CA ALA A 243 -21.40 11.06 21.56
C ALA A 243 -21.27 12.32 22.43
N GLY A 244 -20.84 12.16 23.67
CA GLY A 244 -20.79 13.28 24.60
C GLY A 244 -20.39 12.93 26.02
N GLU A 245 -20.43 13.96 26.86
CA GLU A 245 -20.15 13.92 28.29
C GLU A 245 -21.42 13.57 29.07
N ILE A 246 -21.28 12.85 30.19
CA ILE A 246 -22.42 12.37 30.97
C ILE A 246 -22.24 12.57 32.46
N HIS A 247 -23.22 13.22 33.07
CA HIS A 247 -23.31 13.37 34.52
C HIS A 247 -24.42 12.51 35.09
N ARG A 248 -24.06 11.60 36.01
CA ARG A 248 -24.97 10.59 36.58
C ARG A 248 -25.41 10.98 37.99
N TYR A 249 -26.70 10.78 38.27
CA TYR A 249 -27.32 10.97 39.58
C TYR A 249 -27.89 9.65 40.05
N ASP A 250 -27.29 9.10 41.10
CA ASP A 250 -27.65 7.78 41.60
C ASP A 250 -28.68 7.85 42.75
N GLN A 251 -29.55 6.84 42.83
CA GLN A 251 -30.45 6.60 43.97
C GLN A 251 -31.42 7.77 44.27
N LEU A 252 -32.06 8.30 43.23
CA LEU A 252 -33.05 9.37 43.36
C LEU A 252 -34.39 8.82 43.91
N ASN A 253 -35.07 9.64 44.71
CA ASN A 253 -36.42 9.34 45.21
C ASN A 253 -37.31 10.59 45.08
N ILE A 254 -38.48 10.45 44.45
CA ILE A 254 -39.45 11.53 44.29
C ILE A 254 -40.84 11.02 44.69
N LEU A 255 -41.39 11.60 45.75
CA LEU A 255 -42.74 11.29 46.19
C LEU A 255 -43.77 11.69 45.13
N ALA A 256 -44.94 11.04 45.18
CA ALA A 256 -46.06 11.36 44.30
C ALA A 256 -46.40 12.87 44.32
N ASN A 257 -46.52 13.47 43.14
CA ASN A 257 -46.77 14.89 42.90
C ASN A 257 -45.71 15.86 43.46
N GLN A 258 -44.45 15.41 43.58
CA GLN A 258 -43.32 16.29 43.91
C GLN A 258 -42.37 16.46 42.73
N SER A 259 -41.48 17.45 42.86
CA SER A 259 -40.41 17.73 41.91
C SER A 259 -39.07 17.89 42.63
N ASN A 260 -37.98 17.65 41.90
CA ASN A 260 -36.61 17.86 42.33
C ASN A 260 -35.82 18.57 41.22
N ASN A 261 -34.72 19.24 41.57
CA ASN A 261 -33.84 19.88 40.61
C ASN A 261 -32.48 19.16 40.59
N LEU A 262 -32.00 18.86 39.39
CA LEU A 262 -30.65 18.38 39.13
C LEU A 262 -29.84 19.54 38.54
N ALA A 263 -28.58 19.68 38.94
CA ALA A 263 -27.75 20.82 38.56
C ALA A 263 -26.32 20.38 38.25
N VAL A 264 -25.80 20.77 37.09
CA VAL A 264 -24.41 20.45 36.70
C VAL A 264 -23.74 21.60 35.97
N GLU A 265 -22.42 21.72 36.17
CA GLU A 265 -21.57 22.66 35.45
C GLU A 265 -21.00 21.97 34.21
N GLN A 266 -21.19 22.58 33.04
CA GLN A 266 -20.73 22.05 31.75
C GLN A 266 -19.97 23.13 30.99
N GLN A 267 -18.72 22.86 30.62
CA GLN A 267 -18.00 23.72 29.68
C GLN A 267 -18.50 23.46 28.26
N VAL A 268 -18.78 24.51 27.50
CA VAL A 268 -19.29 24.40 26.12
C VAL A 268 -18.28 24.87 25.08
N PHE A 269 -18.38 24.30 23.88
CA PHE A 269 -17.50 24.57 22.74
C PHE A 269 -18.31 25.06 21.53
N THR A 270 -17.65 25.71 20.57
CA THR A 270 -18.29 26.21 19.35
C THR A 270 -19.07 25.11 18.62
N GLY A 271 -20.33 25.37 18.28
CA GLY A 271 -21.15 24.42 17.54
C GLY A 271 -22.61 24.37 17.94
N LYS A 272 -23.32 23.37 17.42
CA LYS A 272 -24.70 23.04 17.81
C LYS A 272 -24.66 21.81 18.69
N HIS A 273 -25.19 21.94 19.89
CA HIS A 273 -25.18 20.89 20.90
C HIS A 273 -26.60 20.64 21.40
N ALA A 274 -26.84 19.46 21.94
CA ALA A 274 -28.07 19.15 22.66
C ALA A 274 -27.73 18.71 24.08
N ILE A 275 -28.43 19.29 25.06
CA ILE A 275 -28.51 18.74 26.39
C ILE A 275 -29.70 17.79 26.40
N ARG A 276 -29.49 16.54 26.79
CA ARG A 276 -30.55 15.56 26.98
C ARG A 276 -30.56 15.09 28.43
N VAL A 277 -31.71 15.18 29.06
CA VAL A 277 -31.91 14.65 30.42
C VAL A 277 -32.66 13.34 30.28
N PHE A 278 -32.15 12.28 30.90
CA PHE A 278 -32.77 10.96 30.95
C PHE A 278 -33.16 10.62 32.39
N LEU A 279 -34.34 10.03 32.56
CA LEU A 279 -34.86 9.50 33.82
C LEU A 279 -35.07 8.00 33.68
N ASP A 280 -34.73 7.25 34.72
CA ASP A 280 -34.80 5.79 34.77
C ASP A 280 -34.27 5.09 33.49
N PRO A 281 -33.06 5.44 32.98
CA PRO A 281 -32.49 4.80 31.79
C PRO A 281 -32.25 3.29 31.99
N GLU A 282 -32.28 2.81 33.23
CA GLU A 282 -32.19 1.40 33.58
C GLU A 282 -33.52 0.63 33.54
N HIS A 283 -34.65 1.33 33.30
CA HIS A 283 -36.01 0.78 33.32
C HIS A 283 -36.34 0.00 34.61
N ARG A 284 -35.97 0.55 35.78
CA ARG A 284 -36.24 -0.06 37.10
C ARG A 284 -37.66 0.20 37.58
N LEU A 285 -38.24 1.32 37.18
CA LEU A 285 -39.58 1.71 37.55
C LEU A 285 -40.54 1.33 36.44
N CYS A 286 -41.70 0.83 36.84
CA CYS A 286 -42.83 0.79 35.93
C CYS A 286 -43.52 2.15 36.03
N GLU A 287 -43.79 2.78 34.90
CA GLU A 287 -44.29 4.15 34.83
C GLU A 287 -45.57 4.25 34.00
N ASN A 288 -46.37 5.28 34.25
CA ASN A 288 -47.58 5.52 33.47
C ASN A 288 -47.25 5.87 32.02
N SER A 289 -46.12 6.54 31.79
CA SER A 289 -45.54 6.83 30.48
C SER A 289 -44.02 6.75 30.62
N GLU A 290 -43.35 6.14 29.63
CA GLU A 290 -41.88 6.15 29.53
C GLU A 290 -41.40 7.17 28.46
N ASP A 291 -42.32 7.72 27.67
CA ASP A 291 -42.00 8.65 26.56
C ASP A 291 -41.60 10.05 27.05
N ASN A 292 -41.99 10.40 28.28
CA ASN A 292 -41.71 11.67 28.95
C ASN A 292 -40.49 11.60 29.89
N ASN A 293 -39.82 10.45 29.95
CA ASN A 293 -38.62 10.22 30.75
C ASN A 293 -37.38 10.91 30.19
N TYR A 294 -37.47 11.55 29.03
CA TYR A 294 -36.41 12.38 28.54
C TYR A 294 -36.91 13.71 27.96
N ALA A 295 -36.04 14.71 27.99
CA ALA A 295 -36.27 15.97 27.31
C ALA A 295 -34.96 16.55 26.77
N ASP A 296 -35.10 17.36 25.74
CA ASP A 296 -33.99 17.94 24.99
C ASP A 296 -33.98 19.44 25.12
N HIS A 297 -32.79 20.01 25.18
CA HIS A 297 -32.57 21.44 25.07
C HIS A 297 -31.44 21.71 24.08
N ALA A 298 -31.78 22.36 22.96
CA ALA A 298 -30.80 22.68 21.93
C ALA A 298 -30.01 23.94 22.31
N LEU A 299 -28.69 23.88 22.14
CA LEU A 299 -27.76 24.97 22.36
C LEU A 299 -27.06 25.33 21.04
N VAL A 300 -26.84 26.63 20.84
CA VAL A 300 -25.96 27.14 19.79
C VAL A 300 -24.89 27.98 20.47
N VAL A 301 -23.64 27.55 20.30
CA VAL A 301 -22.48 28.18 20.91
C VAL A 301 -21.67 28.83 19.79
N TYR A 302 -21.41 30.11 19.94
CA TYR A 302 -20.69 30.93 18.97
C TYR A 302 -19.19 30.93 19.28
N PRO A 303 -18.33 31.08 18.25
CA PRO A 303 -16.90 31.23 18.48
C PRO A 303 -16.61 32.50 19.28
N ALA A 304 -15.73 32.38 20.28
CA ALA A 304 -15.30 33.48 21.14
C ALA A 304 -13.94 34.06 20.74
N ARG A 305 -13.14 33.30 20.00
CA ARG A 305 -11.71 33.49 19.76
C ARG A 305 -11.40 33.46 18.25
N ASP A 306 -10.32 34.14 17.86
CA ASP A 306 -9.81 34.21 16.47
C ASP A 306 -8.27 34.33 16.47
N PHE A 307 -7.58 33.22 16.23
CA PHE A 307 -6.14 33.03 16.28
C PHE A 307 -5.52 33.36 14.93
N VAL A 308 -5.14 34.62 14.78
CA VAL A 308 -4.55 35.10 13.53
C VAL A 308 -3.02 35.11 13.58
N VAL A 309 -2.40 34.64 12.48
CA VAL A 309 -0.97 34.87 12.22
C VAL A 309 -0.78 36.16 11.43
N SER A 310 -0.66 37.28 12.15
CA SER A 310 -0.73 38.63 11.58
C SER A 310 0.48 39.07 10.75
N ASN A 311 1.67 38.60 11.07
CA ASN A 311 2.91 38.99 10.39
C ASN A 311 4.00 37.94 10.56
N MET A 312 4.86 37.80 9.54
CA MET A 312 6.06 36.97 9.55
C MET A 312 7.21 37.73 8.89
N GLN A 313 8.31 37.86 9.63
CA GLN A 313 9.58 38.44 9.17
C GLN A 313 10.70 37.43 9.37
N ILE A 314 11.58 37.31 8.38
CA ILE A 314 12.73 36.42 8.43
C ILE A 314 13.97 37.27 8.68
N PHE A 315 14.91 36.75 9.46
CA PHE A 315 16.16 37.40 9.82
C PHE A 315 17.35 36.49 9.49
N HIS A 316 18.44 37.10 9.03
CA HIS A 316 19.75 36.47 8.89
C HIS A 316 20.78 37.38 9.56
N ASN A 317 21.62 36.83 10.45
CA ASN A 317 22.60 37.60 11.23
C ASN A 317 22.01 38.87 11.88
N GLU A 318 20.89 38.70 12.59
CA GLU A 318 20.14 39.76 13.30
C GLU A 318 19.55 40.87 12.40
N SER A 319 19.66 40.76 11.08
CA SER A 319 19.10 41.70 10.11
C SER A 319 17.88 41.11 9.41
N PRO A 320 16.79 41.87 9.22
CA PRO A 320 15.64 41.38 8.46
C PRO A 320 16.04 41.16 7.00
N ILE A 321 15.56 40.07 6.40
CA ILE A 321 15.82 39.73 5.01
C ILE A 321 14.57 39.83 4.14
N ASP A 322 14.74 40.34 2.93
CA ASP A 322 13.74 40.45 1.87
C ASP A 322 14.11 39.55 0.68
N LEU A 323 13.27 39.50 -0.35
CA LEU A 323 13.43 38.65 -1.55
C LEU A 323 14.75 38.84 -2.32
N ASN A 324 15.50 39.92 -2.09
CA ASN A 324 16.74 40.24 -2.81
C ASN A 324 18.02 39.95 -2.00
N ASP A 325 17.90 39.53 -0.73
CA ASP A 325 19.06 39.21 0.09
C ASP A 325 19.59 37.82 -0.25
N THR A 326 20.90 37.71 -0.43
CA THR A 326 21.56 36.44 -0.74
C THR A 326 21.74 35.62 0.54
N ILE A 327 21.04 34.49 0.62
CA ILE A 327 21.23 33.46 1.64
C ILE A 327 21.92 32.28 0.98
N MET A 328 22.94 31.73 1.63
CA MET A 328 23.73 30.62 1.09
C MET A 328 23.36 29.31 1.78
N ASP A 329 23.53 28.20 1.08
CA ASP A 329 23.35 26.85 1.62
C ASP A 329 24.09 26.66 2.96
N GLY A 330 23.38 26.15 3.96
CA GLY A 330 23.90 25.92 5.31
C GLY A 330 23.84 27.14 6.23
N ASP A 331 23.30 28.28 5.78
CA ASP A 331 22.99 29.40 6.68
C ASP A 331 21.81 29.05 7.62
N THR A 332 21.82 29.61 8.82
CA THR A 332 20.69 29.54 9.74
C THR A 332 19.87 30.83 9.62
N VAL A 333 18.58 30.69 9.32
CA VAL A 333 17.62 31.81 9.30
C VAL A 333 16.69 31.74 10.50
N LEU A 334 16.24 32.91 10.94
CA LEU A 334 15.34 33.06 12.08
C LEU A 334 14.01 33.61 11.58
N ALA A 335 12.95 32.82 11.73
CA ALA A 335 11.58 33.20 11.40
C ALA A 335 10.87 33.74 12.64
N ASN A 336 10.49 35.02 12.63
CA ASN A 336 9.68 35.65 13.67
C ASN A 336 8.24 35.84 13.17
N ALA A 337 7.32 35.06 13.74
CA ALA A 337 5.89 35.20 13.51
C ALA A 337 5.22 35.92 14.69
N THR A 338 4.24 36.77 14.39
CA THR A 338 3.42 37.45 15.39
C THR A 338 2.02 36.87 15.39
N LEU A 339 1.71 36.15 16.47
CA LEU A 339 0.41 35.59 16.77
C LEU A 339 -0.43 36.59 17.54
N ARG A 340 -1.74 36.59 17.29
CA ARG A 340 -2.71 37.37 18.05
C ARG A 340 -3.97 36.55 18.25
N MET A 341 -4.62 36.71 19.39
CA MET A 341 -5.98 36.20 19.60
C MET A 341 -6.94 37.38 19.57
N ASP A 342 -7.63 37.55 18.45
CA ASP A 342 -8.74 38.47 18.30
C ASP A 342 -9.98 37.95 19.06
N ILE A 343 -10.91 38.86 19.33
CA ILE A 343 -12.04 38.63 20.22
C ILE A 343 -13.37 38.81 19.50
N ASN A 344 -14.39 38.09 19.95
CA ASN A 344 -15.76 38.36 19.53
C ASN A 344 -16.36 39.50 20.38
N GLU A 345 -16.53 40.69 19.82
CA GLU A 345 -17.10 41.83 20.56
C GLU A 345 -18.55 41.60 21.03
N SER A 346 -19.25 40.60 20.48
CA SER A 346 -20.60 40.24 20.95
C SER A 346 -20.59 39.39 22.22
N ASP A 347 -19.45 38.78 22.56
CA ASP A 347 -19.26 38.00 23.78
C ASP A 347 -19.12 38.94 24.99
N PRO A 348 -20.04 38.92 25.97
CA PRO A 348 -19.96 39.80 27.14
C PRO A 348 -18.74 39.55 28.03
N TYR A 349 -18.10 38.39 27.91
CA TYR A 349 -16.92 38.00 28.68
C TYR A 349 -15.64 37.99 27.83
N HIS A 350 -15.64 38.67 26.67
CA HIS A 350 -14.54 38.64 25.71
C HIS A 350 -13.16 38.99 26.31
N GLU A 351 -13.10 39.87 27.32
CA GLU A 351 -11.84 40.29 27.98
C GLU A 351 -11.20 39.20 28.85
N TYR A 352 -11.98 38.20 29.27
CA TYR A 352 -11.55 37.10 30.14
C TYR A 352 -11.16 35.85 29.35
N ARG A 353 -11.37 35.85 28.02
CA ARG A 353 -11.07 34.70 27.17
C ARG A 353 -9.57 34.44 27.11
N THR A 354 -9.23 33.17 27.16
CA THR A 354 -7.88 32.66 26.90
C THR A 354 -7.98 31.41 26.04
N GLY A 355 -6.88 31.05 25.39
CA GLY A 355 -6.82 29.83 24.61
C GLY A 355 -5.39 29.36 24.39
N VAL A 356 -5.24 28.04 24.42
CA VAL A 356 -4.02 27.37 24.00
C VAL A 356 -4.20 27.02 22.55
N VAL A 357 -3.39 27.63 21.69
CA VAL A 357 -3.37 27.31 20.26
C VAL A 357 -2.17 26.44 19.94
N ASP A 358 -2.41 25.40 19.16
CA ASP A 358 -1.35 24.56 18.61
C ASP A 358 -0.78 25.25 17.39
N LEU A 359 0.54 25.44 17.39
CA LEU A 359 1.27 26.13 16.36
C LEU A 359 2.17 25.16 15.63
N LEU A 360 2.01 25.11 14.32
CA LEU A 360 2.85 24.34 13.41
C LEU A 360 3.69 25.30 12.56
N SER A 361 5.00 25.27 12.75
CA SER A 361 5.94 25.92 11.83
C SER A 361 6.45 24.88 10.83
N ILE A 362 6.34 25.18 9.54
CA ILE A 362 6.76 24.30 8.45
C ILE A 362 7.84 25.01 7.64
N ASN A 363 8.93 24.30 7.38
CA ASN A 363 9.88 24.65 6.33
C ASN A 363 9.81 23.59 5.23
N GLU A 364 9.07 23.86 4.17
CA GLU A 364 8.92 22.97 3.02
C GLU A 364 9.90 23.37 1.90
N HIS A 365 10.65 22.40 1.39
CA HIS A 365 11.54 22.60 0.26
C HIS A 365 10.83 22.37 -1.08
N GLU A 366 11.34 22.97 -2.16
CA GLU A 366 10.89 22.68 -3.52
C GLU A 366 11.16 21.24 -3.95
N TRP A 367 10.57 20.83 -5.06
CA TRP A 367 10.80 19.50 -5.66
C TRP A 367 12.25 19.37 -6.13
N VAL A 368 12.95 18.38 -5.57
CA VAL A 368 14.33 18.04 -5.89
C VAL A 368 14.35 16.85 -6.83
N SER A 369 15.08 16.96 -7.95
CA SER A 369 15.25 15.86 -8.91
C SER A 369 16.16 14.78 -8.33
N ILE A 370 15.81 13.51 -8.53
CA ILE A 370 16.56 12.36 -7.98
C ILE A 370 16.50 11.15 -8.92
N THR A 371 17.49 10.28 -8.84
CA THR A 371 17.44 8.92 -9.40
C THR A 371 17.78 7.92 -8.29
N PRO A 372 16.78 7.41 -7.55
CA PRO A 372 17.04 6.72 -6.31
C PRO A 372 17.70 5.35 -6.53
N ARG A 373 18.70 5.06 -5.70
CA ARG A 373 19.40 3.76 -5.72
C ARG A 373 18.49 2.63 -5.25
N SER A 374 18.73 1.44 -5.79
CA SER A 374 18.10 0.21 -5.31
C SER A 374 18.88 -0.36 -4.14
N VAL A 375 18.18 -0.76 -3.08
CA VAL A 375 18.75 -1.44 -1.92
C VAL A 375 17.93 -2.69 -1.58
N LEU A 376 18.61 -3.75 -1.15
CA LEU A 376 17.96 -4.93 -0.59
C LEU A 376 17.72 -4.71 0.90
N THR A 377 16.46 -4.82 1.31
CA THR A 377 16.01 -4.69 2.70
C THR A 377 15.37 -6.01 3.18
N PRO A 378 15.05 -6.16 4.48
CA PRO A 378 14.28 -7.31 4.97
C PRO A 378 12.90 -7.48 4.31
N TYR A 379 12.36 -6.45 3.66
CA TYR A 379 11.07 -6.46 2.97
C TYR A 379 11.20 -6.64 1.44
N GLY A 380 12.42 -6.82 0.94
CA GLY A 380 12.72 -6.94 -0.49
C GLY A 380 13.46 -5.73 -1.05
N TYR A 381 13.48 -5.62 -2.37
CA TYR A 381 14.16 -4.53 -3.09
C TYR A 381 13.35 -3.24 -3.00
N ALA A 382 14.01 -2.18 -2.54
CA ALA A 382 13.42 -0.85 -2.39
C ALA A 382 14.22 0.20 -3.17
N ARG A 383 13.53 1.25 -3.62
CA ARG A 383 14.16 2.53 -3.93
C ARG A 383 14.27 3.31 -2.63
N VAL A 384 15.49 3.69 -2.23
CA VAL A 384 15.72 4.47 -1.00
C VAL A 384 15.94 5.93 -1.34
N ILE A 385 15.32 6.81 -0.55
CA ILE A 385 15.47 8.26 -0.63
C ILE A 385 15.76 8.74 0.80
N THR A 386 16.81 9.53 0.96
CA THR A 386 17.25 10.05 2.25
C THR A 386 17.55 11.53 2.12
N TYR A 387 16.99 12.35 3.01
CA TYR A 387 17.39 13.73 3.22
C TYR A 387 17.63 13.96 4.73
N PRO A 388 18.90 14.05 5.18
CA PRO A 388 19.23 14.13 6.60
C PRO A 388 18.54 15.30 7.32
N GLY A 389 17.87 14.99 8.43
CA GLY A 389 17.20 16.00 9.26
C GLY A 389 15.86 16.52 8.70
N ALA A 390 15.29 15.88 7.68
CA ALA A 390 13.89 16.06 7.33
C ALA A 390 12.97 15.36 8.35
N ASP A 391 11.82 15.97 8.64
CA ASP A 391 10.79 15.38 9.49
C ASP A 391 9.78 14.57 8.66
N ALA A 392 9.61 14.91 7.38
CA ALA A 392 8.83 14.11 6.44
C ALA A 392 9.31 14.28 4.99
N ILE A 393 9.13 13.24 4.19
CA ILE A 393 9.46 13.19 2.76
C ILE A 393 8.22 12.75 1.96
N ARG A 394 8.03 13.31 0.77
CA ARG A 394 7.09 12.80 -0.24
C ARG A 394 7.76 12.69 -1.60
N VAL A 395 7.23 11.85 -2.46
CA VAL A 395 7.79 11.57 -3.80
C VAL A 395 6.78 11.87 -4.90
N HIS A 396 7.30 12.20 -6.07
CA HIS A 396 6.54 12.26 -7.31
C HIS A 396 6.95 11.06 -8.18
N PHE A 397 5.95 10.43 -8.80
CA PHE A 397 6.13 9.34 -9.75
C PHE A 397 5.88 9.85 -11.17
N ASP A 398 6.94 9.98 -11.98
CA ASP A 398 6.81 10.33 -13.40
C ASP A 398 6.24 9.17 -14.22
N GLU A 399 6.49 7.94 -13.79
CA GLU A 399 5.83 6.73 -14.28
C GLU A 399 5.28 5.92 -13.10
N LEU A 400 4.02 5.48 -13.20
CA LEU A 400 3.42 4.55 -12.25
C LEU A 400 2.40 3.65 -12.97
N THR A 401 2.78 2.40 -13.22
CA THR A 401 1.91 1.38 -13.81
C THR A 401 1.57 0.32 -12.77
N LEU A 402 0.30 0.26 -12.39
CA LEU A 402 -0.21 -0.70 -11.40
C LEU A 402 -1.11 -1.75 -12.08
N PRO A 403 -0.66 -3.02 -12.17
CA PRO A 403 -1.49 -4.13 -12.66
C PRO A 403 -2.50 -4.58 -11.61
N TRP A 404 -3.46 -5.43 -12.00
CA TRP A 404 -4.42 -6.02 -11.04
C TRP A 404 -3.67 -6.72 -9.89
N ALA A 405 -3.99 -6.36 -8.65
CA ALA A 405 -3.32 -6.81 -7.41
C ALA A 405 -1.86 -6.34 -7.22
N GLY A 406 -1.34 -5.50 -8.13
CA GLY A 406 -0.09 -4.78 -7.97
C GLY A 406 -0.27 -3.52 -7.12
N CYS A 407 0.70 -3.26 -6.26
CA CYS A 407 0.75 -2.13 -5.36
C CYS A 407 2.16 -1.53 -5.30
N VAL A 408 2.24 -0.25 -4.96
CA VAL A 408 3.46 0.41 -4.48
C VAL A 408 3.24 0.81 -3.04
N GLU A 409 4.20 0.50 -2.18
CA GLU A 409 4.20 0.87 -0.76
C GLU A 409 5.40 1.78 -0.47
N ILE A 410 5.18 2.82 0.32
CA ILE A 410 6.26 3.63 0.90
C ILE A 410 6.29 3.33 2.39
N ARG A 411 7.48 2.95 2.86
CA ARG A 411 7.76 2.69 4.27
C ARG A 411 8.69 3.74 4.82
N ASN A 412 8.43 4.14 6.06
CA ASN A 412 9.34 4.99 6.82
C ASN A 412 10.59 4.20 7.28
N ASN A 413 11.49 4.87 8.01
CA ASN A 413 12.72 4.26 8.50
C ASN A 413 12.49 3.10 9.52
N SER A 414 11.34 3.06 10.21
CA SER A 414 10.98 1.93 11.09
C SER A 414 10.39 0.72 10.33
N GLY A 415 10.17 0.85 9.02
CA GLY A 415 9.57 -0.19 8.18
C GLY A 415 8.04 -0.21 8.19
N THR A 416 7.40 0.80 8.81
CA THR A 416 5.94 0.98 8.85
C THR A 416 5.46 1.48 7.49
N VAL A 417 4.37 0.90 6.98
CA VAL A 417 3.73 1.35 5.74
C VAL A 417 2.87 2.58 6.06
N GLU A 418 3.26 3.74 5.56
CA GLU A 418 2.51 5.00 5.74
C GLU A 418 1.78 5.43 4.48
N TRP A 419 2.23 4.94 3.32
CA TRP A 419 1.55 5.18 2.07
C TRP A 419 1.50 3.89 1.26
N THR A 420 0.34 3.61 0.68
CA THR A 420 0.15 2.48 -0.22
C THR A 420 -0.78 2.89 -1.35
N ARG A 421 -0.44 2.48 -2.57
CA ARG A 421 -1.33 2.57 -3.71
C ARG A 421 -1.43 1.23 -4.39
N CYS A 422 -2.65 0.80 -4.68
CA CYS A 422 -2.94 -0.46 -5.35
C CYS A 422 -3.88 -0.22 -6.53
N TRP A 423 -3.93 -1.17 -7.46
CA TRP A 423 -4.88 -1.14 -8.57
C TRP A 423 -6.33 -0.88 -8.13
N LYS A 424 -7.00 0.10 -8.77
CA LYS A 424 -8.32 0.66 -8.43
C LYS A 424 -8.43 1.43 -7.11
N SER A 425 -7.33 1.94 -6.54
CA SER A 425 -7.43 2.99 -5.51
C SER A 425 -8.18 4.20 -6.06
N LYS A 426 -8.97 4.87 -5.21
CA LYS A 426 -9.77 6.08 -5.54
C LYS A 426 -8.92 7.22 -6.13
N ASP A 427 -7.60 7.18 -5.91
CA ASP A 427 -6.60 8.22 -6.19
C ASP A 427 -5.85 8.00 -7.53
N GLU A 428 -6.52 7.46 -8.55
CA GLU A 428 -5.92 6.96 -9.80
C GLU A 428 -5.13 8.02 -10.63
N PHE A 429 -5.11 9.29 -10.21
CA PHE A 429 -4.46 10.39 -10.95
C PHE A 429 -3.44 11.22 -10.18
N ASP A 430 -3.20 10.97 -8.88
CA ASP A 430 -2.22 11.78 -8.13
C ASP A 430 -0.82 11.18 -8.24
N HIS A 431 0.06 11.75 -9.06
CA HIS A 431 1.44 11.25 -9.15
C HIS A 431 2.28 11.49 -7.88
N ASN A 432 1.74 12.18 -6.87
CA ASN A 432 2.43 12.40 -5.61
C ASN A 432 2.02 11.38 -4.54
N SER A 433 2.97 11.06 -3.65
CA SER A 433 2.65 10.44 -2.39
C SER A 433 2.16 11.47 -1.37
N SER A 434 1.46 10.99 -0.34
CA SER A 434 1.33 11.74 0.92
C SER A 434 2.70 11.91 1.57
N TRP A 435 2.79 12.83 2.54
CA TRP A 435 3.96 12.94 3.41
C TRP A 435 4.15 11.65 4.22
N VAL A 436 5.38 11.14 4.21
CA VAL A 436 5.82 9.99 5.00
C VAL A 436 6.83 10.48 6.02
N GLU A 437 6.66 10.09 7.28
CA GLU A 437 7.48 10.55 8.39
C GLU A 437 8.91 10.02 8.33
N GLY A 438 9.85 10.88 8.75
CA GLY A 438 11.26 10.59 8.86
C GLY A 438 12.12 11.14 7.70
N ASP A 439 13.42 11.02 7.92
CA ASP A 439 14.47 11.52 7.01
C ASP A 439 14.86 10.51 5.92
N THR A 440 14.34 9.29 5.98
CA THR A 440 14.60 8.21 5.03
C THR A 440 13.34 7.41 4.77
N ILE A 441 13.04 7.20 3.49
CA ILE A 441 11.90 6.41 3.03
C ILE A 441 12.33 5.33 2.04
N TYR A 442 11.53 4.27 1.97
CA TYR A 442 11.76 3.11 1.12
C TYR A 442 10.52 2.83 0.29
N VAL A 443 10.67 2.84 -1.03
CA VAL A 443 9.57 2.60 -1.99
C VAL A 443 9.69 1.21 -2.59
N TYR A 444 8.64 0.39 -2.43
CA TYR A 444 8.62 -1.02 -2.80
C TYR A 444 7.58 -1.31 -3.88
N LYS A 445 7.91 -2.28 -4.74
CA LYS A 445 6.90 -3.00 -5.53
C LYS A 445 6.32 -4.12 -4.68
N VAL A 446 5.00 -4.18 -4.54
CA VAL A 446 4.32 -5.18 -3.70
C VAL A 446 3.19 -5.82 -4.48
N GLU A 447 3.04 -7.13 -4.33
CA GLU A 447 1.91 -7.89 -4.86
C GLU A 447 1.01 -8.34 -3.71
N LYS A 448 -0.29 -8.03 -3.78
CA LYS A 448 -1.29 -8.42 -2.77
C LYS A 448 -2.38 -9.32 -3.37
N PRO A 449 -2.04 -10.52 -3.86
CA PRO A 449 -3.04 -11.44 -4.39
C PRO A 449 -3.95 -11.96 -3.27
N THR A 450 -5.24 -12.13 -3.56
CA THR A 450 -6.17 -12.88 -2.72
C THR A 450 -6.57 -14.19 -3.42
N ALA A 451 -7.26 -15.09 -2.72
CA ALA A 451 -7.74 -16.35 -3.30
C ALA A 451 -8.60 -16.16 -4.58
N SER A 452 -9.17 -14.97 -4.78
CA SER A 452 -9.98 -14.59 -5.95
C SER A 452 -9.31 -13.59 -6.89
N THR A 453 -8.10 -13.08 -6.57
CA THR A 453 -7.42 -12.04 -7.35
C THR A 453 -5.98 -12.44 -7.71
N PRO A 454 -5.76 -13.00 -8.91
CA PRO A 454 -4.41 -13.22 -9.42
C PRO A 454 -3.73 -11.90 -9.79
N VAL A 455 -2.40 -11.87 -9.72
CA VAL A 455 -1.59 -10.75 -10.23
C VAL A 455 -1.56 -10.83 -11.75
N TRP A 456 -1.97 -9.77 -12.45
CA TRP A 456 -1.99 -9.72 -13.92
C TRP A 456 -1.37 -8.43 -14.47
N GLY A 457 -0.16 -8.54 -15.02
CA GLY A 457 0.67 -7.45 -15.53
C GLY A 457 1.97 -7.30 -14.75
N ARG A 458 2.69 -6.21 -14.98
CA ARG A 458 3.94 -5.86 -14.30
C ARG A 458 3.77 -4.54 -13.54
N THR A 459 4.21 -4.49 -12.29
CA THR A 459 4.24 -3.24 -11.52
C THR A 459 5.50 -2.47 -11.87
N THR A 460 5.36 -1.30 -12.49
CA THR A 460 6.48 -0.39 -12.77
C THR A 460 6.25 0.95 -12.10
N PHE A 461 7.34 1.54 -11.62
CA PHE A 461 7.34 2.92 -11.19
C PHE A 461 8.72 3.52 -11.43
N SER A 462 8.73 4.81 -11.70
CA SER A 462 9.90 5.67 -11.70
C SER A 462 9.64 6.84 -10.77
N ILE A 463 10.68 7.29 -10.07
CA ILE A 463 10.65 8.43 -9.18
C ILE A 463 11.65 9.42 -9.76
N ASP A 464 11.15 10.56 -10.22
CA ASP A 464 11.96 11.64 -10.77
C ASP A 464 12.26 12.70 -9.72
N LYS A 465 11.37 12.90 -8.73
CA LYS A 465 11.49 13.98 -7.75
C LYS A 465 11.00 13.60 -6.35
N TYR A 466 11.54 14.29 -5.36
CA TYR A 466 11.06 14.26 -3.99
C TYR A 466 10.94 15.66 -3.40
N GLN A 467 10.18 15.79 -2.33
CA GLN A 467 10.15 16.96 -1.47
C GLN A 467 10.33 16.52 -0.03
N TYR A 468 10.93 17.40 0.76
CA TYR A 468 11.05 17.22 2.18
C TYR A 468 10.51 18.45 2.91
N ARG A 469 10.11 18.26 4.17
CA ARG A 469 9.76 19.36 5.08
C ARG A 469 10.33 19.12 6.46
N LYS A 470 10.62 20.22 7.15
CA LYS A 470 10.94 20.23 8.58
C LYS A 470 9.78 20.87 9.35
N LEU A 471 9.45 20.32 10.51
CA LEU A 471 8.27 20.64 11.30
C LEU A 471 8.68 21.04 12.72
N ASN A 472 8.01 22.05 13.28
CA ASN A 472 8.15 22.40 14.69
C ASN A 472 6.77 22.65 15.29
N HIS A 473 6.39 21.81 16.25
CA HIS A 473 5.13 21.89 16.98
C HIS A 473 5.35 22.57 18.33
N THR A 474 4.61 23.65 18.57
CA THR A 474 4.63 24.36 19.86
C THR A 474 3.22 24.72 20.30
N ARG A 475 2.98 24.79 21.61
CA ARG A 475 1.69 25.21 22.18
C ARG A 475 1.83 26.60 22.78
N VAL A 476 0.90 27.49 22.47
CA VAL A 476 0.98 28.89 22.87
C VAL A 476 -0.30 29.30 23.59
N LEU A 477 -0.18 29.67 24.87
CA LEU A 477 -1.28 30.32 25.59
C LEU A 477 -1.35 31.80 25.21
N LEU A 478 -2.54 32.25 24.79
CA LEU A 478 -2.88 33.63 24.49
C LEU A 478 -4.13 34.05 25.29
N GLY A 479 -4.17 35.32 25.70
CA GLY A 479 -5.36 35.96 26.26
C GLY A 479 -6.02 36.93 25.27
N ALA A 480 -7.19 37.42 25.63
CA ALA A 480 -7.99 38.40 24.87
C ALA A 480 -7.17 39.57 24.31
N GLY A 481 -7.14 39.72 22.99
CA GLY A 481 -6.43 40.81 22.29
C GLY A 481 -4.90 40.78 22.43
N SER A 482 -4.34 39.77 23.10
CA SER A 482 -2.91 39.67 23.33
C SER A 482 -2.16 39.26 22.07
N THR A 483 -0.92 39.72 21.96
CA THR A 483 -0.01 39.32 20.88
C THR A 483 1.18 38.60 21.46
N ARG A 484 1.69 37.60 20.74
CA ARG A 484 2.90 36.87 21.10
C ARG A 484 3.78 36.66 19.90
N LYS A 485 5.07 36.91 20.07
CA LYS A 485 6.08 36.61 19.06
C LYS A 485 6.61 35.21 19.28
N ILE A 486 6.64 34.43 18.20
CA ILE A 486 7.25 33.11 18.16
C ILE A 486 8.44 33.16 17.22
N THR A 487 9.50 32.50 17.65
CA THR A 487 10.78 32.47 16.96
C THR A 487 11.14 31.04 16.66
N THR A 488 11.37 30.75 15.37
CA THR A 488 11.80 29.43 14.90
C THR A 488 13.12 29.58 14.16
N LEU A 489 14.09 28.71 14.48
CA LEU A 489 15.39 28.64 13.82
C LEU A 489 15.36 27.51 12.78
N TRP A 490 15.87 27.80 11.59
CA TRP A 490 15.95 26.84 10.50
C TRP A 490 17.33 26.88 9.85
N ASP A 491 17.98 25.72 9.76
CA ASP A 491 19.10 25.52 8.84
C ASP A 491 18.51 25.24 7.46
N VAL A 492 18.79 26.14 6.52
CA VAL A 492 18.23 26.11 5.17
C VAL A 492 19.24 25.53 4.19
N SER A 493 18.75 24.75 3.23
CA SER A 493 19.57 24.24 2.15
C SER A 493 19.42 25.10 0.90
N ALA A 494 20.27 24.93 -0.10
CA ALA A 494 20.03 25.59 -1.38
C ALA A 494 18.76 25.10 -2.06
N GLY A 495 18.07 26.03 -2.72
CA GLY A 495 16.74 25.84 -3.30
C GLY A 495 15.69 26.83 -2.77
N ASN A 496 14.47 26.70 -3.29
CA ASN A 496 13.32 27.49 -2.85
C ASN A 496 12.65 26.82 -1.65
N HIS A 497 12.56 27.57 -0.56
CA HIS A 497 11.85 27.19 0.64
C HIS A 497 10.52 27.96 0.76
N THR A 498 9.47 27.27 1.19
CA THR A 498 8.22 27.87 1.65
C THR A 498 8.15 27.70 3.16
N LEU A 499 8.33 28.80 3.87
CA LEU A 499 8.20 28.86 5.32
C LEU A 499 6.75 29.22 5.67
N GLN A 500 6.08 28.35 6.41
CA GLN A 500 4.70 28.53 6.83
C GLN A 500 4.60 28.48 8.34
N VAL A 501 3.66 29.26 8.87
CA VAL A 501 3.27 29.19 10.27
C VAL A 501 1.75 29.10 10.30
N LEU A 502 1.26 28.01 10.89
CA LEU A 502 -0.15 27.70 11.01
C LEU A 502 -0.53 27.67 12.50
N THR A 503 -1.56 28.41 12.86
CA THR A 503 -2.29 28.24 14.12
C THR A 503 -3.45 27.29 13.93
N ASP A 504 -3.75 26.50 14.97
CA ASP A 504 -4.84 25.52 14.97
C ASP A 504 -4.87 24.65 13.70
N ALA A 505 -3.73 24.08 13.32
CA ALA A 505 -3.57 23.38 12.05
C ALA A 505 -4.50 22.16 11.88
N GLU A 506 -5.06 21.65 12.98
CA GLU A 506 -6.00 20.53 13.01
C GLU A 506 -7.47 20.97 13.08
N ASP A 507 -7.76 22.30 13.04
CA ASP A 507 -9.11 22.89 13.04
C ASP A 507 -9.96 22.40 14.23
N VAL A 508 -9.34 22.37 15.42
CA VAL A 508 -9.93 21.80 16.64
C VAL A 508 -10.71 22.85 17.43
N VAL A 509 -10.29 24.12 17.36
CA VAL A 509 -10.93 25.23 18.05
C VAL A 509 -11.79 25.99 17.05
N GLY A 510 -13.11 25.98 17.22
CA GLY A 510 -13.97 26.77 16.33
C GLY A 510 -13.78 28.28 16.53
N GLU A 511 -13.38 28.97 15.47
CA GLU A 511 -12.94 30.36 15.46
C GLU A 511 -13.94 31.29 14.75
N ILE A 512 -13.74 32.61 14.91
CA ILE A 512 -14.55 33.61 14.18
C ILE A 512 -14.22 33.55 12.69
N ASN A 513 -12.96 33.28 12.34
CA ASN A 513 -12.49 33.25 10.97
C ASN A 513 -11.37 32.22 10.72
N GLU A 514 -11.73 31.00 10.36
CA GLU A 514 -10.79 29.90 10.06
C GLU A 514 -9.80 30.17 8.90
N SER A 515 -9.98 31.26 8.14
CA SER A 515 -9.17 31.55 6.95
C SER A 515 -7.91 32.39 7.21
N ASN A 516 -7.71 32.90 8.44
CA ASN A 516 -6.58 33.77 8.79
C ASN A 516 -5.51 33.08 9.66
N ASN A 517 -5.61 31.75 9.78
CA ASN A 517 -4.77 30.90 10.63
C ASN A 517 -3.40 30.56 10.01
N GLU A 518 -3.16 30.96 8.75
CA GLU A 518 -1.92 30.67 8.04
C GLU A 518 -1.26 31.94 7.51
N ILE A 519 0.07 31.99 7.65
CA ILE A 519 0.91 32.89 6.86
C ILE A 519 2.06 32.10 6.23
N SER A 520 2.44 32.50 5.02
CA SER A 520 3.59 31.91 4.31
C SER A 520 4.53 32.97 3.74
N ARG A 521 5.81 32.61 3.68
CA ARG A 521 6.89 33.39 3.06
C ARG A 521 7.77 32.46 2.24
N ARG A 522 8.20 32.95 1.07
CA ARG A 522 9.17 32.24 0.23
C ARG A 522 10.56 32.76 0.52
N LEU A 523 11.52 31.86 0.57
CA LEU A 523 12.93 32.14 0.75
C LEU A 523 13.70 31.39 -0.35
N GLN A 524 14.50 32.11 -1.12
CA GLN A 524 15.40 31.51 -2.10
C GLN A 524 16.79 31.43 -1.50
N VAL A 525 17.39 30.25 -1.53
CA VAL A 525 18.72 29.99 -0.99
C VAL A 525 19.63 29.57 -2.13
N GLU A 526 20.78 30.23 -2.26
CA GLU A 526 21.75 29.99 -3.32
C GLU A 526 22.67 28.82 -2.96
N ALA A 527 22.91 27.96 -3.95
CA ALA A 527 23.94 26.94 -3.88
C ALA A 527 25.33 27.58 -3.76
N CYS A 528 26.15 27.01 -2.89
CA CYS A 528 27.53 27.47 -2.70
C CYS A 528 28.57 26.34 -2.64
N GLU A 529 28.10 25.10 -2.72
CA GLU A 529 28.90 23.87 -2.84
C GLU A 529 28.88 23.44 -4.32
N ASP A 530 29.98 22.84 -4.82
CA ASP A 530 30.08 22.34 -6.21
C ASP A 530 31.17 21.26 -6.31
N PRO A 531 31.02 20.12 -5.60
CA PRO A 531 31.89 18.96 -5.78
C PRO A 531 31.73 18.34 -7.16
N GLY A 532 32.73 18.52 -8.04
CA GLY A 532 32.73 17.94 -9.38
C GLY A 532 33.76 16.83 -9.59
N VAL A 533 33.42 15.84 -10.41
CA VAL A 533 34.38 14.84 -10.90
C VAL A 533 35.26 15.45 -11.99
N LEU A 534 36.56 15.62 -11.70
CA LEU A 534 37.51 16.23 -12.64
C LEU A 534 38.05 15.24 -13.67
N ASN A 535 38.37 14.01 -13.25
CA ASN A 535 38.96 12.99 -14.12
C ASN A 535 38.88 11.59 -13.50
N ILE A 536 38.88 10.57 -14.37
CA ILE A 536 39.06 9.16 -14.01
C ILE A 536 40.31 8.63 -14.72
N THR A 537 41.25 8.10 -13.95
CA THR A 537 42.52 7.54 -14.44
C THR A 537 42.69 6.09 -14.03
N PHE A 538 43.43 5.33 -14.84
CA PHE A 538 43.63 3.90 -14.65
C PHE A 538 45.12 3.60 -14.51
N THR A 539 45.48 2.81 -13.50
CA THR A 539 46.85 2.34 -13.28
C THR A 539 46.84 0.81 -13.18
N PRO A 540 47.33 0.07 -14.20
CA PRO A 540 47.88 0.55 -15.47
C PRO A 540 46.79 1.08 -16.44
N GLN A 541 47.17 1.96 -17.38
CA GLN A 541 46.22 2.59 -18.33
C GLN A 541 45.61 1.60 -19.34
N LYS A 542 46.34 0.52 -19.61
CA LYS A 542 45.99 -0.54 -20.55
C LYS A 542 46.29 -1.89 -19.88
N PRO A 543 45.40 -2.37 -19.00
CA PRO A 543 45.63 -3.60 -18.25
C PRO A 543 45.50 -4.82 -19.15
N GLY A 544 46.37 -5.82 -18.97
CA GLY A 544 46.19 -7.13 -19.59
C GLY A 544 45.13 -7.95 -18.85
N ALA A 545 44.56 -8.95 -19.51
CA ALA A 545 43.67 -9.89 -18.83
C ALA A 545 44.37 -10.58 -17.64
N GLY A 546 43.65 -10.77 -16.53
CA GLY A 546 44.14 -11.32 -15.26
C GLY A 546 44.84 -10.32 -14.34
N SER A 547 45.07 -9.08 -14.77
CA SER A 547 45.73 -8.06 -13.95
C SER A 547 44.76 -7.29 -13.04
N ASP A 548 45.30 -6.64 -12.01
CA ASP A 548 44.54 -5.72 -11.17
C ASP A 548 44.71 -4.28 -11.66
N VAL A 549 43.65 -3.49 -11.53
CA VAL A 549 43.61 -2.10 -11.97
C VAL A 549 43.18 -1.21 -10.82
N LEU A 550 44.01 -0.21 -10.54
CA LEU A 550 43.62 0.90 -9.67
C LEU A 550 42.91 1.95 -10.51
N ILE A 551 41.71 2.30 -10.10
CA ILE A 551 40.87 3.31 -10.71
C ILE A 551 40.89 4.51 -9.76
N ASN A 552 41.54 5.59 -10.19
CA ASN A 552 41.69 6.80 -9.41
C ASN A 552 40.80 7.88 -10.00
N THR A 553 39.84 8.34 -9.21
CA THR A 553 38.95 9.46 -9.54
C THR A 553 39.41 10.69 -8.79
N THR A 554 39.72 11.76 -9.51
CA THR A 554 40.07 13.06 -8.93
C THR A 554 38.81 13.91 -8.83
N ILE A 555 38.53 14.40 -7.63
CA ILE A 555 37.33 15.19 -7.31
C ILE A 555 37.79 16.52 -6.73
N THR A 556 37.17 17.61 -7.17
CA THR A 556 37.47 18.97 -6.72
C THR A 556 36.18 19.67 -6.32
N ASN A 557 36.20 20.36 -5.18
CA ASN A 557 35.11 21.26 -4.82
C ASN A 557 35.34 22.64 -5.47
N PHE A 558 34.58 22.96 -6.50
CA PHE A 558 34.58 24.27 -7.17
C PHE A 558 33.74 25.32 -6.41
N GLY A 559 33.09 24.89 -5.33
CA GLY A 559 32.30 25.68 -4.41
C GLY A 559 33.08 26.72 -3.62
N ASN A 560 32.34 27.61 -2.97
CA ASN A 560 32.88 28.60 -2.03
C ASN A 560 32.73 28.18 -0.55
N ARG A 561 32.00 27.09 -0.27
CA ARG A 561 31.91 26.44 1.06
C ARG A 561 32.50 25.04 1.06
N THR A 562 32.72 24.52 2.26
CA THR A 562 33.20 23.14 2.46
C THR A 562 32.04 22.19 2.21
N ALA A 563 32.16 21.30 1.22
CA ALA A 563 31.12 20.37 0.84
C ALA A 563 31.32 19.00 1.48
N ASN A 564 30.22 18.34 1.89
CA ASN A 564 30.24 16.99 2.44
C ASN A 564 29.27 16.07 1.69
N PHE A 565 29.80 15.15 0.91
CA PHE A 565 29.02 14.40 -0.09
C PHE A 565 29.50 12.95 -0.21
N THR A 566 28.64 12.09 -0.76
CA THR A 566 29.00 10.69 -1.06
C THR A 566 29.69 10.59 -2.41
N VAL A 567 30.66 9.68 -2.51
CA VAL A 567 31.34 9.30 -3.74
C VAL A 567 31.09 7.82 -3.99
N ASP A 568 30.44 7.51 -5.11
CA ASP A 568 30.19 6.15 -5.58
C ASP A 568 31.03 5.89 -6.83
N LEU A 569 31.88 4.86 -6.76
CA LEU A 569 32.70 4.41 -7.87
C LEU A 569 32.34 2.96 -8.18
N TRP A 570 31.91 2.67 -9.40
CA TRP A 570 31.60 1.30 -9.83
C TRP A 570 32.02 1.03 -11.27
N ALA A 571 32.23 -0.24 -11.58
CA ALA A 571 32.47 -0.73 -12.92
C ALA A 571 31.25 -1.50 -13.42
N GLU A 572 30.88 -1.32 -14.68
CA GLU A 572 29.90 -2.12 -15.38
C GLU A 572 30.56 -2.89 -16.53
N LYS A 573 30.20 -4.16 -16.66
CA LYS A 573 30.57 -5.02 -17.79
C LYS A 573 29.34 -5.67 -18.38
N ILE A 574 29.13 -5.50 -19.68
CA ILE A 574 28.07 -6.16 -20.44
C ILE A 574 28.72 -7.26 -21.27
N GLU A 575 28.24 -8.50 -21.15
CA GLU A 575 28.70 -9.67 -21.91
C GLU A 575 27.55 -10.29 -22.69
N TYR A 576 27.81 -10.77 -23.91
CA TYR A 576 26.82 -11.44 -24.74
C TYR A 576 26.62 -12.89 -24.25
N HIS A 577 25.41 -13.24 -23.81
CA HIS A 577 25.06 -14.57 -23.32
C HIS A 577 23.63 -14.88 -23.76
N PRO A 578 23.43 -15.24 -25.04
CA PRO A 578 22.10 -15.48 -25.57
C PRO A 578 21.52 -16.73 -24.94
N PHE A 579 20.31 -16.60 -24.40
CA PHE A 579 19.56 -17.70 -23.86
C PHE A 579 18.08 -17.50 -24.19
N GLU A 580 17.48 -18.48 -24.84
CA GLU A 580 16.09 -18.46 -25.23
C GLU A 580 15.35 -19.63 -24.57
N SER A 581 14.22 -19.33 -23.95
CA SER A 581 13.38 -20.37 -23.33
C SER A 581 12.71 -21.21 -24.42
N PRO A 582 12.30 -22.46 -24.13
CA PRO A 582 11.41 -23.22 -25.02
C PRO A 582 10.16 -22.39 -25.37
N HIS A 583 9.65 -22.51 -26.60
CA HIS A 583 8.50 -21.73 -27.08
C HIS A 583 7.27 -22.58 -27.31
N ASP A 584 6.10 -21.94 -27.23
CA ASP A 584 4.83 -22.54 -27.64
C ASP A 584 4.68 -23.94 -27.06
N GLU A 585 4.42 -24.96 -27.88
CA GLU A 585 4.18 -26.35 -27.46
C GLU A 585 5.28 -26.94 -26.54
N GLU A 586 6.49 -26.39 -26.59
CA GLU A 586 7.62 -26.81 -25.75
C GLU A 586 7.71 -26.05 -24.41
N PHE A 587 6.99 -24.94 -24.26
CA PHE A 587 6.99 -24.17 -23.02
C PHE A 587 6.39 -25.00 -21.86
N PRO A 588 7.08 -25.13 -20.70
CA PRO A 588 6.68 -26.05 -19.65
C PRO A 588 5.25 -25.84 -19.13
N VAL A 589 4.38 -26.85 -19.27
CA VAL A 589 2.94 -26.70 -18.93
C VAL A 589 2.60 -27.14 -17.51
N GLY A 590 3.37 -28.08 -16.93
CA GLY A 590 3.12 -28.68 -15.61
C GLY A 590 4.19 -28.37 -14.55
N GLY A 591 3.75 -28.13 -13.31
CA GLY A 591 4.63 -27.85 -12.16
C GLY A 591 5.20 -26.43 -12.14
N LYS A 592 6.07 -26.15 -11.16
CA LYS A 592 6.88 -24.91 -11.13
C LYS A 592 8.18 -25.20 -11.88
N TYR A 593 8.42 -24.52 -12.99
CA TYR A 593 9.69 -24.63 -13.72
C TYR A 593 10.60 -23.47 -13.30
N THR A 594 11.89 -23.75 -13.13
CA THR A 594 12.90 -22.77 -12.72
C THR A 594 14.10 -22.89 -13.64
N TRP A 595 14.51 -21.78 -14.23
CA TRP A 595 15.79 -21.64 -14.92
C TRP A 595 16.75 -20.95 -13.97
N GLU A 596 17.92 -21.55 -13.74
CA GLU A 596 19.01 -20.89 -13.04
C GLU A 596 19.96 -20.31 -14.09
N ILE A 597 20.10 -18.98 -14.08
CA ILE A 597 21.05 -18.28 -14.94
C ILE A 597 22.29 -18.00 -14.09
N PRO A 598 23.39 -18.76 -14.27
CA PRO A 598 24.61 -18.53 -13.51
C PRO A 598 25.30 -17.25 -13.98
N SER A 599 25.86 -16.48 -13.05
CA SER A 599 26.77 -15.42 -13.41
C SER A 599 28.02 -15.99 -14.07
N THR A 600 28.48 -15.35 -15.14
CA THR A 600 29.85 -15.60 -15.61
C THR A 600 30.86 -14.84 -14.79
N TYR A 601 30.45 -13.88 -13.95
CA TYR A 601 31.25 -13.00 -13.09
C TYR A 601 30.89 -13.16 -11.60
N PRO A 602 31.43 -14.17 -10.89
CA PRO A 602 31.02 -14.46 -9.51
C PRO A 602 31.38 -13.35 -8.51
N ASP A 603 32.41 -12.55 -8.80
CA ASP A 603 32.83 -11.45 -7.91
C ASP A 603 32.03 -10.14 -8.12
N ALA A 604 30.99 -10.14 -8.96
CA ALA A 604 30.17 -8.96 -9.20
C ALA A 604 29.11 -8.77 -8.08
N ASP A 605 28.92 -7.52 -7.63
CA ASP A 605 27.92 -7.19 -6.61
C ASP A 605 26.48 -7.30 -7.13
N TRP A 606 26.30 -7.04 -8.42
CA TRP A 606 25.00 -7.14 -9.09
C TRP A 606 25.12 -7.83 -10.45
N MET A 607 24.13 -8.66 -10.73
CA MET A 607 23.93 -9.30 -12.02
C MET A 607 22.66 -8.74 -12.68
N GLY A 608 22.82 -8.21 -13.89
CA GLY A 608 21.74 -7.74 -14.75
C GLY A 608 21.43 -8.79 -15.82
N ILE A 609 20.15 -8.99 -16.10
CA ILE A 609 19.69 -9.76 -17.26
C ILE A 609 18.97 -8.81 -18.21
N HIS A 610 19.42 -8.81 -19.47
CA HIS A 610 18.73 -8.12 -20.55
C HIS A 610 17.76 -9.05 -21.26
N PHE A 611 16.47 -8.80 -21.10
CA PHE A 611 15.43 -9.45 -21.87
C PHE A 611 15.20 -8.69 -23.17
N LYS A 612 15.61 -9.29 -24.28
CA LYS A 612 15.30 -8.77 -25.61
C LYS A 612 13.80 -8.85 -25.89
N LYS A 613 13.16 -9.92 -25.41
CA LYS A 613 11.72 -10.12 -25.53
C LYS A 613 11.18 -10.98 -24.39
N ILE A 614 10.02 -10.60 -23.85
CA ILE A 614 9.20 -11.40 -22.94
C ILE A 614 7.79 -11.45 -23.52
N SER A 615 7.23 -12.65 -23.64
CA SER A 615 5.85 -12.87 -24.09
C SER A 615 5.23 -13.98 -23.26
N MET A 616 4.53 -13.56 -22.20
CA MET A 616 3.92 -14.47 -21.22
C MET A 616 2.40 -14.54 -21.39
N SER A 617 1.88 -14.16 -22.55
CA SER A 617 0.46 -14.19 -22.88
C SER A 617 0.18 -14.90 -24.20
N GLN A 618 -0.98 -15.56 -24.30
CA GLN A 618 -1.46 -16.12 -25.56
C GLN A 618 -2.98 -15.96 -25.67
N ARG A 619 -3.46 -15.50 -26.83
CA ARG A 619 -4.89 -15.38 -27.10
C ARG A 619 -5.43 -16.70 -27.67
N VAL A 620 -6.44 -17.25 -27.00
CA VAL A 620 -7.12 -18.49 -27.39
C VAL A 620 -8.62 -18.21 -27.50
N GLY A 621 -9.12 -18.08 -28.73
CA GLY A 621 -10.49 -17.65 -28.98
C GLY A 621 -10.76 -16.26 -28.40
N GLU A 622 -11.73 -16.16 -27.50
CA GLU A 622 -12.07 -14.91 -26.79
C GLU A 622 -11.30 -14.73 -25.47
N THR A 623 -10.53 -15.72 -25.02
CA THR A 623 -9.85 -15.69 -23.71
C THR A 623 -8.35 -15.43 -23.91
N THR A 624 -7.74 -14.59 -23.07
CA THR A 624 -6.28 -14.41 -23.03
C THR A 624 -5.73 -15.16 -21.83
N ILE A 625 -4.87 -16.13 -22.08
CA ILE A 625 -4.17 -16.89 -21.04
C ILE A 625 -2.90 -16.13 -20.70
N LYS A 626 -2.66 -15.93 -19.40
CA LYS A 626 -1.50 -15.20 -18.87
C LYS A 626 -0.72 -16.11 -17.93
N ARG A 627 0.61 -16.02 -17.97
CA ARG A 627 1.52 -16.72 -17.06
C ARG A 627 2.47 -15.75 -16.38
N ASN A 628 2.94 -16.11 -15.19
CA ASN A 628 3.92 -15.33 -14.46
C ASN A 628 5.32 -15.78 -14.84
N LEU A 629 6.20 -14.80 -15.04
CA LEU A 629 7.64 -14.99 -15.05
C LEU A 629 8.21 -14.12 -13.93
N TYR A 630 8.59 -14.77 -12.84
CA TYR A 630 9.24 -14.13 -11.72
C TYR A 630 10.75 -14.13 -11.90
N VAL A 631 11.37 -13.00 -11.54
CA VAL A 631 12.83 -12.87 -11.41
C VAL A 631 13.16 -12.86 -9.92
N TRP A 632 13.89 -13.87 -9.47
CA TRP A 632 14.29 -14.05 -8.08
C TRP A 632 15.80 -13.92 -7.97
N ASP A 633 16.27 -13.40 -6.84
CA ASP A 633 17.68 -13.48 -6.47
C ASP A 633 18.03 -14.86 -5.88
N GLU A 634 19.28 -15.02 -5.45
CA GLU A 634 19.77 -16.27 -4.85
C GLU A 634 19.02 -16.67 -3.57
N ASN A 635 18.52 -15.68 -2.82
CA ASN A 635 17.83 -15.81 -1.52
C ASN A 635 16.31 -16.00 -1.68
N ASP A 636 15.85 -16.29 -2.90
CA ASP A 636 14.44 -16.48 -3.24
C ASP A 636 13.56 -15.22 -2.99
N THR A 637 14.18 -14.03 -3.01
CA THR A 637 13.46 -12.75 -2.93
C THR A 637 13.00 -12.35 -4.33
N ILE A 638 11.72 -11.98 -4.46
CA ILE A 638 11.16 -11.50 -5.74
C ILE A 638 11.73 -10.11 -6.05
N VAL A 639 12.34 -9.97 -7.21
CA VAL A 639 12.89 -8.70 -7.74
C VAL A 639 11.90 -8.06 -8.72
N ASP A 640 11.34 -8.86 -9.62
CA ASP A 640 10.35 -8.42 -10.61
C ASP A 640 9.41 -9.57 -11.01
N ASN A 641 8.25 -9.24 -11.59
CA ASN A 641 7.26 -10.19 -12.08
C ASN A 641 6.60 -9.71 -13.38
N PHE A 642 6.75 -10.53 -14.41
CA PHE A 642 6.23 -10.32 -15.75
C PHE A 642 5.01 -11.21 -16.00
N CYS A 643 3.88 -10.89 -15.37
CA CYS A 643 2.66 -11.66 -15.57
C CYS A 643 1.91 -11.24 -16.83
N GLY A 644 1.81 -12.14 -17.81
CA GLY A 644 1.00 -11.91 -19.02
C GLY A 644 1.41 -10.65 -19.78
N SER A 645 2.66 -10.23 -19.61
CA SER A 645 3.24 -9.04 -20.21
C SER A 645 3.87 -9.38 -21.55
N GLU A 646 3.87 -8.38 -22.44
CA GLU A 646 4.54 -8.38 -23.73
C GLU A 646 5.55 -7.24 -23.70
N GLU A 647 6.79 -7.54 -23.31
CA GLU A 647 7.84 -6.55 -23.07
C GLU A 647 9.03 -6.81 -24.01
N SER A 648 9.78 -5.75 -24.34
CA SER A 648 11.01 -5.85 -25.13
C SER A 648 12.05 -4.86 -24.63
N ASP A 649 13.32 -5.23 -24.72
CA ASP A 649 14.47 -4.39 -24.33
C ASP A 649 14.41 -3.93 -22.85
N VAL A 650 14.25 -4.90 -21.94
CA VAL A 650 14.14 -4.66 -20.49
C VAL A 650 15.33 -5.22 -19.74
N TRP A 651 15.94 -4.39 -18.89
CA TRP A 651 16.94 -4.83 -17.91
C TRP A 651 16.31 -5.11 -16.54
N VAL A 652 16.71 -6.22 -15.92
CA VAL A 652 16.41 -6.50 -14.51
C VAL A 652 17.71 -6.80 -13.78
N TRP A 653 17.96 -6.06 -12.70
CA TRP A 653 19.18 -6.17 -11.90
C TRP A 653 18.87 -6.84 -10.56
N VAL A 654 19.61 -7.89 -10.24
CA VAL A 654 19.54 -8.59 -8.94
C VAL A 654 20.85 -8.42 -8.21
N ARG A 655 20.82 -8.46 -6.87
CA ARG A 655 22.03 -8.49 -6.07
C ARG A 655 22.62 -9.90 -6.06
N GLY A 656 23.94 -10.01 -6.13
CA GLY A 656 24.67 -11.28 -6.14
C GLY A 656 24.91 -11.85 -7.54
N ASP A 657 25.31 -13.12 -7.58
CA ASP A 657 25.89 -13.79 -8.77
C ASP A 657 24.96 -14.86 -9.38
N ARG A 658 23.70 -14.95 -8.95
CA ARG A 658 22.74 -15.93 -9.49
C ARG A 658 21.36 -15.32 -9.61
N VAL A 659 20.75 -15.53 -10.78
CA VAL A 659 19.36 -15.16 -11.05
C VAL A 659 18.56 -16.43 -11.27
N LYS A 660 17.40 -16.53 -10.59
CA LYS A 660 16.44 -17.61 -10.82
C LYS A 660 15.22 -17.05 -11.53
N LEU A 661 14.91 -17.60 -12.70
CA LEU A 661 13.69 -17.29 -13.44
C LEU A 661 12.68 -18.38 -13.18
N ARG A 662 11.50 -18.02 -12.70
CA ARG A 662 10.49 -18.99 -12.26
C ARG A 662 9.13 -18.72 -12.88
N THR A 663 8.49 -19.78 -13.37
CA THR A 663 7.10 -19.71 -13.82
C THR A 663 6.15 -20.52 -12.92
N THR A 664 4.90 -20.09 -12.85
CA THR A 664 3.84 -20.72 -12.05
C THR A 664 3.12 -21.81 -12.82
N LYS A 665 2.57 -22.78 -12.08
CA LYS A 665 1.70 -23.81 -12.62
C LYS A 665 0.42 -23.18 -13.19
N CYS A 666 0.04 -23.54 -14.41
CA CYS A 666 -1.25 -23.14 -14.99
C CYS A 666 -2.31 -24.22 -14.69
N ASP A 667 -2.85 -24.22 -13.47
CA ASP A 667 -3.85 -25.21 -13.03
C ASP A 667 -5.19 -25.10 -13.75
N MET A 668 -5.52 -23.90 -14.22
CA MET A 668 -6.80 -23.60 -14.87
C MET A 668 -6.83 -24.07 -16.33
N PHE A 669 -5.67 -24.19 -17.00
CA PHE A 669 -5.55 -24.44 -18.43
C PHE A 669 -4.29 -25.29 -18.76
N PRO A 670 -4.27 -26.59 -18.40
CA PRO A 670 -3.06 -27.44 -18.42
C PRO A 670 -2.53 -27.85 -19.80
N GLY A 671 -3.11 -27.34 -20.91
CA GLY A 671 -2.69 -27.65 -22.28
C GLY A 671 -2.34 -26.42 -23.13
N TYR A 672 -2.09 -25.28 -22.49
CA TYR A 672 -1.85 -24.02 -23.17
C TYR A 672 -0.49 -23.41 -22.86
N HIS A 673 0.07 -22.81 -23.89
CA HIS A 673 1.48 -22.47 -24.00
C HIS A 673 1.67 -20.95 -24.12
N VAL A 674 2.87 -20.47 -23.81
CA VAL A 674 3.28 -19.09 -24.05
C VAL A 674 4.58 -19.12 -24.83
N TRP A 675 4.93 -18.02 -25.50
CA TRP A 675 6.20 -17.95 -26.19
C TRP A 675 7.38 -17.97 -25.19
N GLY A 676 7.29 -17.29 -24.05
CA GLY A 676 8.33 -17.31 -23.02
C GLY A 676 9.22 -16.07 -23.04
N PHE A 677 10.54 -16.24 -23.03
CA PHE A 677 11.49 -15.13 -22.98
C PHE A 677 12.79 -15.41 -23.74
N ASN A 678 13.46 -14.33 -24.15
CA ASN A 678 14.76 -14.35 -24.81
C ASN A 678 15.69 -13.31 -24.17
N ILE A 679 16.84 -13.81 -23.71
CA ILE A 679 17.94 -13.06 -23.09
C ILE A 679 19.05 -12.95 -24.11
N THR A 680 19.65 -11.76 -24.22
CA THR A 680 20.81 -11.56 -25.11
C THR A 680 22.10 -11.29 -24.36
N GLU A 681 22.02 -10.59 -23.23
CA GLU A 681 23.17 -10.02 -22.55
C GLU A 681 23.04 -10.19 -21.03
N HIS A 682 24.18 -10.41 -20.38
CA HIS A 682 24.33 -10.30 -18.94
C HIS A 682 25.14 -9.05 -18.62
N GLY A 683 24.65 -8.28 -17.65
CA GLY A 683 25.34 -7.12 -17.09
C GLY A 683 25.94 -7.46 -15.73
N TYR A 684 27.09 -6.90 -15.42
CA TYR A 684 27.77 -7.10 -14.14
C TYR A 684 28.18 -5.75 -13.59
N ARG A 685 27.68 -5.37 -12.42
CA ARG A 685 28.12 -4.16 -11.71
C ARG A 685 28.95 -4.54 -10.50
N ILE A 686 30.10 -3.88 -10.37
CA ILE A 686 31.09 -4.10 -9.32
C ILE A 686 31.30 -2.77 -8.62
N ILE A 687 30.98 -2.72 -7.34
CA ILE A 687 31.19 -1.55 -6.48
C ILE A 687 32.68 -1.50 -6.13
N LEU A 688 33.36 -0.45 -6.58
CA LEU A 688 34.79 -0.29 -6.41
C LEU A 688 35.14 0.51 -5.16
N ASN A 689 34.33 1.52 -4.85
CA ASN A 689 34.44 2.32 -3.64
C ASN A 689 33.12 3.06 -3.35
N HIS A 690 32.77 3.18 -2.06
CA HIS A 690 31.71 4.05 -1.57
C HIS A 690 32.22 4.76 -0.32
N THR A 691 32.42 6.08 -0.40
CA THR A 691 33.00 6.89 0.69
C THR A 691 32.30 8.22 0.82
N ILE A 692 32.24 8.74 2.03
CA ILE A 692 31.87 10.14 2.29
C ILE A 692 33.16 10.97 2.26
N LEU A 693 33.12 12.08 1.55
CA LEU A 693 34.25 12.99 1.40
C LEU A 693 33.84 14.38 1.88
N THR A 694 34.75 15.07 2.55
CA THR A 694 34.58 16.47 2.93
C THR A 694 35.71 17.28 2.32
N LEU A 695 35.39 18.28 1.49
CA LEU A 695 36.38 19.11 0.78
C LEU A 695 36.15 20.59 1.02
N ALA A 696 37.19 21.30 1.44
CA ALA A 696 37.19 22.75 1.48
C ALA A 696 37.14 23.35 0.05
N PRO A 697 36.82 24.65 -0.09
CA PRO A 697 36.81 25.33 -1.39
C PRO A 697 38.14 25.18 -2.15
N ASN A 698 38.06 24.76 -3.42
CA ASN A 698 39.20 24.44 -4.29
C ASN A 698 40.12 23.30 -3.81
N GLU A 699 39.72 22.54 -2.79
CA GLU A 699 40.43 21.34 -2.38
C GLU A 699 40.16 20.21 -3.37
N THR A 700 41.17 19.39 -3.61
CA THR A 700 41.10 18.23 -4.50
C THR A 700 41.50 16.98 -3.73
N ALA A 701 40.70 15.93 -3.86
CA ALA A 701 41.03 14.60 -3.35
C ALA A 701 41.02 13.55 -4.47
N THR A 702 41.67 12.42 -4.18
CA THR A 702 41.64 11.24 -5.05
C THR A 702 40.95 10.11 -4.31
N VAL A 703 39.88 9.59 -4.90
CA VAL A 703 39.20 8.38 -4.43
C VAL A 703 39.65 7.23 -5.32
N THR A 704 40.16 6.17 -4.70
CA THR A 704 40.71 5.01 -5.40
C THR A 704 39.80 3.80 -5.20
N GLY A 705 39.41 3.15 -6.29
CA GLY A 705 38.81 1.82 -6.30
C GLY A 705 39.77 0.79 -6.89
N ARG A 706 39.64 -0.48 -6.48
CA ARG A 706 40.44 -1.57 -7.03
C ARG A 706 39.53 -2.55 -7.79
N LEU A 707 39.72 -2.63 -9.10
CA LEU A 707 39.12 -3.67 -9.92
C LEU A 707 40.13 -4.81 -10.07
N SER A 708 39.86 -5.93 -9.43
CA SER A 708 40.79 -7.08 -9.41
C SER A 708 40.50 -8.03 -10.57
N ASN A 709 41.53 -8.71 -11.07
CA ASN A 709 41.40 -9.78 -12.07
C ASN A 709 40.58 -9.36 -13.32
N VAL A 710 40.96 -8.24 -13.97
CA VAL A 710 40.25 -7.78 -15.17
C VAL A 710 40.27 -8.83 -16.26
N ARG A 711 39.12 -9.08 -16.88
CA ARG A 711 38.98 -10.11 -17.92
C ARG A 711 38.22 -9.61 -19.14
N ALA A 712 38.58 -10.12 -20.30
CA ALA A 712 37.72 -10.09 -21.48
C ALA A 712 36.54 -11.03 -21.23
N GLY A 713 35.32 -10.55 -21.47
CA GLY A 713 34.10 -11.32 -21.41
C GLY A 713 33.63 -11.70 -22.81
N ASN A 714 32.58 -12.52 -22.91
CA ASN A 714 32.05 -12.91 -24.21
C ASN A 714 31.56 -11.68 -24.99
N HIS A 715 32.15 -11.45 -26.17
CA HIS A 715 31.99 -10.23 -26.98
C HIS A 715 32.18 -8.91 -26.20
N SER A 716 32.99 -8.91 -25.14
CA SER A 716 33.13 -7.77 -24.21
C SER A 716 34.57 -7.50 -23.82
N MET A 717 35.19 -6.51 -24.46
CA MET A 717 36.62 -6.17 -24.27
C MET A 717 36.88 -5.00 -23.33
N ASN A 718 35.84 -4.44 -22.72
CA ASN A 718 35.95 -3.26 -21.89
C ASN A 718 35.08 -3.33 -20.63
N TYR A 719 35.32 -2.38 -19.74
CA TYR A 719 34.48 -2.03 -18.61
C TYR A 719 34.08 -0.56 -18.75
N THR A 720 32.86 -0.22 -18.40
CA THR A 720 32.42 1.17 -18.25
C THR A 720 32.55 1.55 -16.80
N ILE A 721 33.39 2.53 -16.49
CA ILE A 721 33.64 3.01 -15.13
C ILE A 721 32.82 4.27 -14.91
N TYR A 722 32.06 4.27 -13.82
CA TYR A 722 31.21 5.38 -13.39
C TYR A 722 31.75 5.91 -12.07
N ALA A 723 31.92 7.22 -12.01
CA ALA A 723 32.08 7.95 -10.76
C ALA A 723 30.92 8.92 -10.64
N SER A 724 30.13 8.77 -9.58
CA SER A 724 29.02 9.67 -9.28
C SER A 724 29.16 10.24 -7.87
N LEU A 725 28.87 11.53 -7.78
CA LEU A 725 28.85 12.29 -6.54
C LEU A 725 27.40 12.50 -6.12
N ASP A 726 27.18 12.51 -4.80
CA ASP A 726 25.90 12.80 -4.17
C ASP A 726 24.67 12.21 -4.88
N MET A 727 24.65 10.89 -5.09
CA MET A 727 23.56 10.22 -5.81
C MET A 727 22.16 10.45 -5.22
N ASN A 728 22.07 10.82 -3.95
CA ASN A 728 20.81 11.12 -3.29
C ASN A 728 20.38 12.59 -3.48
N ASN A 729 21.23 13.42 -4.10
CA ASN A 729 21.03 14.85 -4.31
C ASN A 729 20.64 15.55 -2.99
N THR A 730 21.49 15.37 -1.98
CA THR A 730 21.35 15.92 -0.63
C THR A 730 22.10 17.24 -0.46
N VAL A 731 23.12 17.48 -1.27
CA VAL A 731 23.89 18.71 -1.39
C VAL A 731 23.49 19.34 -2.71
N TYR A 732 22.87 20.51 -2.66
CA TYR A 732 22.41 21.18 -3.87
C TYR A 732 23.52 22.07 -4.42
N GLU A 733 23.95 21.78 -5.64
CA GLU A 733 25.21 22.29 -6.17
C GLU A 733 25.04 23.47 -7.12
N MET A 734 26.09 24.29 -7.25
CA MET A 734 26.12 25.33 -8.29
C MET A 734 26.10 24.72 -9.70
N ASN A 735 26.57 23.49 -9.86
CA ASN A 735 26.60 22.79 -11.13
C ASN A 735 26.44 21.26 -11.00
N GLU A 736 25.21 20.80 -10.83
CA GLU A 736 24.83 19.36 -10.81
C GLU A 736 25.34 18.51 -11.99
N SER A 737 25.74 19.13 -13.12
CA SER A 737 26.13 18.39 -14.33
C SER A 737 27.54 17.79 -14.28
N ASN A 738 28.38 18.18 -13.31
CA ASN A 738 29.74 17.66 -13.15
C ASN A 738 29.82 16.51 -12.11
N ASN A 739 28.67 16.09 -11.56
CA ASN A 739 28.58 15.04 -10.54
C ASN A 739 28.82 13.64 -11.06
N GLU A 740 28.63 13.42 -12.36
CA GLU A 740 28.86 12.13 -12.99
C GLU A 740 29.94 12.21 -14.07
N MET A 741 30.89 11.28 -14.02
CA MET A 741 31.82 11.03 -15.11
C MET A 741 31.85 9.55 -15.46
N VAL A 742 31.83 9.29 -16.76
CA VAL A 742 31.92 7.93 -17.32
C VAL A 742 33.19 7.80 -18.15
N ARG A 743 34.00 6.76 -17.89
CA ARG A 743 35.15 6.40 -18.74
C ARG A 743 35.18 4.91 -19.05
N VAL A 744 35.53 4.59 -20.29
CA VAL A 744 35.70 3.21 -20.74
C VAL A 744 37.14 2.75 -20.47
N LEU A 745 37.28 1.66 -19.74
CA LEU A 745 38.54 0.93 -19.53
C LEU A 745 38.64 -0.20 -20.57
N ASN A 746 39.56 -0.04 -21.52
CA ASN A 746 39.85 -1.07 -22.52
C ASN A 746 40.93 -2.03 -22.03
N ILE A 747 40.67 -3.32 -22.19
CA ILE A 747 41.60 -4.38 -21.83
C ILE A 747 42.57 -4.60 -23.00
N SER A 748 43.85 -4.81 -22.67
CA SER A 748 44.88 -5.20 -23.62
C SER A 748 44.76 -6.68 -23.93
N MET A 749 44.37 -6.99 -25.16
CA MET A 749 44.28 -8.35 -25.70
C MET A 749 45.05 -8.43 -27.02
N PRO A 750 45.59 -9.61 -27.37
CA PRO A 750 46.13 -9.86 -28.70
C PRO A 750 45.04 -9.67 -29.77
N ASP A 751 45.41 -9.09 -30.92
CA ASP A 751 44.51 -8.88 -32.06
C ASP A 751 45.27 -9.26 -33.32
N PHE A 752 44.79 -10.28 -34.02
CA PHE A 752 45.51 -10.91 -35.10
C PHE A 752 44.94 -10.52 -36.46
N THR A 753 45.84 -10.16 -37.37
CA THR A 753 45.51 -9.92 -38.76
C THR A 753 46.32 -10.84 -39.65
N VAL A 754 45.71 -11.27 -40.74
CA VAL A 754 46.34 -12.10 -41.75
C VAL A 754 46.28 -11.40 -43.10
N ASP A 755 47.40 -11.43 -43.83
CA ASP A 755 47.52 -10.84 -45.16
C ASP A 755 48.23 -11.84 -46.10
N ILE A 756 47.54 -12.26 -47.16
CA ILE A 756 48.03 -13.28 -48.09
C ILE A 756 48.84 -12.58 -49.19
N HIS A 757 50.10 -12.95 -49.32
CA HIS A 757 51.02 -12.41 -50.31
C HIS A 757 51.14 -13.38 -51.51
N PRO A 758 51.10 -12.86 -52.76
CA PRO A 758 51.27 -13.67 -53.95
C PRO A 758 52.68 -14.26 -54.06
N PRO A 759 52.86 -15.35 -54.85
CA PRO A 759 54.14 -16.00 -55.00
C PRO A 759 55.17 -15.06 -55.66
N THR A 760 56.44 -15.21 -55.28
CA THR A 760 57.57 -14.45 -55.84
C THR A 760 58.57 -15.40 -56.51
N ALA A 761 59.55 -14.87 -57.24
CA ALA A 761 60.59 -15.68 -57.91
C ALA A 761 61.43 -16.56 -56.95
N TYR A 762 61.34 -16.34 -55.63
CA TYR A 762 62.13 -17.02 -54.60
C TYR A 762 61.28 -17.67 -53.49
N SER A 763 59.94 -17.60 -53.55
CA SER A 763 59.06 -18.21 -52.54
C SER A 763 57.62 -18.41 -53.02
N GLY A 764 56.95 -19.45 -52.50
CA GLY A 764 55.53 -19.74 -52.76
C GLY A 764 54.57 -18.71 -52.16
N ILE A 765 53.28 -19.04 -52.09
CA ILE A 765 52.27 -18.19 -51.41
C ILE A 765 52.63 -18.10 -49.92
N ARG A 766 52.56 -16.91 -49.34
CA ARG A 766 52.87 -16.69 -47.91
C ARG A 766 51.74 -15.94 -47.21
N ALA A 767 51.34 -16.42 -46.04
CA ALA A 767 50.50 -15.66 -45.14
C ALA A 767 51.37 -14.87 -44.15
N ALA A 768 51.11 -13.57 -44.07
CA ALA A 768 51.73 -12.70 -43.09
C ALA A 768 50.76 -12.47 -41.94
N PHE A 769 51.07 -13.04 -40.79
CA PHE A 769 50.33 -12.83 -39.55
C PHE A 769 50.94 -11.66 -38.81
N ARG A 770 50.10 -10.78 -38.26
CA ARG A 770 50.52 -9.69 -37.38
C ARG A 770 49.65 -9.67 -36.14
N ASN A 771 50.28 -9.60 -34.97
CA ASN A 771 49.59 -9.22 -33.74
C ASN A 771 49.60 -7.69 -33.66
N ILE A 772 48.50 -7.06 -34.06
CA ILE A 772 48.30 -5.60 -33.98
C ILE A 772 47.73 -5.16 -32.62
N GLY A 773 47.39 -6.13 -31.76
CA GLY A 773 46.87 -5.91 -30.42
C GLY A 773 47.96 -5.72 -29.38
N SER A 774 47.76 -6.29 -28.19
CA SER A 774 48.65 -6.12 -27.03
C SER A 774 48.83 -7.42 -26.26
N GLY A 775 49.99 -7.64 -25.67
CA GLY A 775 50.34 -8.91 -25.01
C GLY A 775 50.89 -9.96 -25.98
N SER A 776 51.15 -11.15 -25.45
CA SER A 776 51.71 -12.29 -26.18
C SER A 776 50.85 -13.51 -25.89
N THR A 777 50.52 -14.29 -26.91
CA THR A 777 49.82 -15.58 -26.79
C THR A 777 50.22 -16.48 -27.94
N SER A 778 50.09 -17.79 -27.77
CA SER A 778 50.18 -18.69 -28.92
C SER A 778 48.92 -18.55 -29.77
N ALA A 779 49.09 -18.54 -31.10
CA ALA A 779 48.01 -18.52 -32.07
C ALA A 779 48.00 -19.83 -32.87
N ARG A 780 46.82 -20.40 -33.08
CA ARG A 780 46.62 -21.58 -33.93
C ARG A 780 46.18 -21.10 -35.29
N ILE A 781 46.90 -21.52 -36.32
CA ILE A 781 46.62 -21.18 -37.70
C ILE A 781 46.03 -22.40 -38.37
N LEU A 782 44.98 -22.21 -39.17
CA LEU A 782 44.49 -23.21 -40.10
C LEU A 782 44.59 -22.64 -41.52
N PHE A 783 45.43 -23.26 -42.34
CA PHE A 783 45.40 -23.06 -43.79
C PHE A 783 44.38 -24.02 -44.35
N SER A 784 43.35 -23.53 -45.04
CA SER A 784 42.36 -24.39 -45.68
C SER A 784 42.14 -24.05 -47.15
N ARG A 785 41.83 -25.09 -47.92
CA ARG A 785 41.57 -25.01 -49.36
C ARG A 785 40.34 -25.82 -49.72
N ASP A 786 39.38 -25.13 -50.35
CA ASP A 786 38.21 -25.76 -50.95
C ASP A 786 38.56 -26.40 -52.30
N VAL A 787 38.03 -27.59 -52.53
CA VAL A 787 38.21 -28.37 -53.76
C VAL A 787 36.86 -28.83 -54.28
N ASP A 788 36.60 -28.55 -55.56
CA ASP A 788 35.45 -29.10 -56.26
C ASP A 788 35.56 -30.62 -56.36
N TYR A 789 34.47 -31.29 -55.99
CA TYR A 789 34.38 -32.75 -55.99
C TYR A 789 33.01 -33.17 -56.48
N SER A 790 32.80 -34.44 -56.80
CA SER A 790 31.44 -34.89 -57.09
C SER A 790 31.30 -36.36 -56.81
N VAL A 791 30.54 -36.67 -55.77
CA VAL A 791 30.17 -38.04 -55.46
C VAL A 791 28.73 -38.10 -55.00
N ARG A 792 27.97 -38.99 -55.65
CA ARG A 792 26.61 -39.35 -55.23
C ARG A 792 26.62 -40.77 -54.70
N LYS A 793 26.12 -40.96 -53.49
CA LYS A 793 25.93 -42.30 -52.91
C LYS A 793 24.48 -42.43 -52.43
N SER A 794 23.97 -43.66 -52.49
CA SER A 794 22.63 -44.00 -52.02
C SER A 794 22.63 -45.41 -51.46
N GLY A 795 21.87 -45.65 -50.39
CA GLY A 795 21.72 -46.96 -49.76
C GLY A 795 22.20 -46.98 -48.32
N SER A 796 22.89 -48.07 -47.95
CA SER A 796 23.28 -48.37 -46.58
C SER A 796 24.68 -48.98 -46.55
N TRP A 797 25.71 -48.18 -46.31
CA TRP A 797 27.11 -48.61 -46.31
C TRP A 797 28.01 -47.57 -45.60
N TYR A 798 29.29 -47.53 -45.96
CA TYR A 798 30.19 -46.42 -45.64
C TYR A 798 30.98 -46.02 -46.90
N THR A 799 31.33 -44.74 -47.02
CA THR A 799 32.25 -44.25 -48.05
C THR A 799 33.36 -43.44 -47.39
N VAL A 800 34.48 -43.29 -48.08
CA VAL A 800 35.59 -42.43 -47.68
C VAL A 800 35.73 -41.36 -48.75
N VAL A 801 35.84 -40.10 -48.34
CA VAL A 801 35.89 -38.95 -49.25
C VAL A 801 36.99 -37.98 -48.78
N PRO A 802 37.86 -37.50 -49.68
CA PRO A 802 38.00 -37.91 -51.08
C PRO A 802 38.54 -39.35 -51.23
N GLU A 803 38.18 -40.03 -52.34
CA GLU A 803 38.75 -41.35 -52.68
C GLU A 803 40.25 -41.22 -53.05
N ASP A 804 40.59 -40.17 -53.79
CA ASP A 804 41.96 -39.74 -54.12
C ASP A 804 42.11 -38.26 -53.71
N PRO A 805 42.72 -37.95 -52.55
CA PRO A 805 42.95 -36.58 -52.12
C PRO A 805 43.96 -35.89 -53.05
N ILE A 806 43.81 -34.56 -53.22
CA ILE A 806 44.79 -33.77 -53.97
C ILE A 806 46.13 -33.66 -53.21
N GLN A 807 46.09 -33.76 -51.88
CA GLN A 807 47.25 -33.72 -51.01
C GLN A 807 47.11 -34.78 -49.91
N ASP A 808 48.13 -35.61 -49.76
CA ASP A 808 48.22 -36.63 -48.70
C ASP A 808 48.75 -35.99 -47.39
N ASP A 809 48.59 -36.68 -46.26
CA ASP A 809 49.09 -36.27 -44.94
C ASP A 809 48.56 -34.93 -44.38
N ILE A 810 47.34 -34.52 -44.76
CA ILE A 810 46.66 -33.33 -44.22
C ILE A 810 46.05 -33.59 -42.82
N ASP A 811 46.06 -32.58 -41.96
CA ASP A 811 45.52 -32.65 -40.60
C ASP A 811 43.99 -32.77 -40.52
N TRP A 812 43.26 -32.05 -41.37
CA TRP A 812 41.80 -31.96 -41.31
C TRP A 812 41.13 -32.01 -42.69
N THR A 813 39.98 -32.67 -42.75
CA THR A 813 39.09 -32.69 -43.92
C THR A 813 37.64 -32.50 -43.49
N ARG A 814 36.88 -31.69 -44.22
CA ARG A 814 35.41 -31.62 -44.10
C ARG A 814 34.76 -31.69 -45.47
N LEU A 815 33.50 -32.12 -45.49
CA LEU A 815 32.76 -32.40 -46.70
C LEU A 815 31.58 -31.44 -46.85
N HIS A 816 31.39 -30.91 -48.04
CA HIS A 816 30.20 -30.12 -48.37
C HIS A 816 29.14 -31.04 -48.94
N PHE A 817 27.97 -31.06 -48.31
CA PHE A 817 26.82 -31.80 -48.77
C PHE A 817 25.87 -30.83 -49.47
N LYS A 818 25.80 -30.95 -50.79
CA LYS A 818 24.81 -30.25 -51.60
C LYS A 818 23.40 -30.66 -51.22
N GLU A 819 23.21 -31.96 -51.01
CA GLU A 819 21.93 -32.55 -50.66
C GLU A 819 22.14 -33.81 -49.82
N LEU A 820 21.38 -33.93 -48.73
CA LEU A 820 21.29 -35.10 -47.87
C LEU A 820 19.81 -35.47 -47.68
N ASN A 821 19.42 -36.64 -48.17
CA ASN A 821 18.07 -37.18 -48.06
C ASN A 821 18.05 -38.44 -47.20
N ILE A 822 17.47 -38.34 -46.00
CA ILE A 822 17.35 -39.44 -45.03
C ILE A 822 15.94 -40.02 -45.06
N ARG A 823 15.82 -41.34 -45.26
CA ARG A 823 14.52 -42.05 -45.19
C ARG A 823 14.25 -42.52 -43.76
N ALA A 824 12.99 -42.85 -43.46
CA ALA A 824 12.57 -43.30 -42.12
C ALA A 824 13.46 -44.43 -41.54
N GLY A 825 13.99 -44.18 -40.34
CA GLY A 825 14.93 -45.08 -39.63
C GLY A 825 16.34 -45.12 -40.23
N GLY A 826 16.69 -44.14 -41.08
CA GLY A 826 18.02 -43.95 -41.64
C GLY A 826 18.84 -42.91 -40.86
N TYR A 827 20.12 -42.82 -41.17
CA TYR A 827 21.02 -41.79 -40.64
C TYR A 827 22.25 -41.61 -41.54
N MET A 828 22.97 -40.52 -41.34
CA MET A 828 24.34 -40.33 -41.81
C MET A 828 25.23 -39.96 -40.63
N GLU A 829 26.46 -40.44 -40.59
CA GLU A 829 27.45 -40.11 -39.57
C GLU A 829 28.78 -39.73 -40.22
N VAL A 830 29.29 -38.55 -39.88
CA VAL A 830 30.58 -38.01 -40.34
C VAL A 830 31.17 -37.12 -39.25
N GLY A 831 32.46 -37.26 -38.96
CA GLY A 831 33.13 -36.44 -37.94
C GLY A 831 32.54 -36.57 -36.53
N GLY A 832 31.96 -37.72 -36.19
CA GLY A 832 31.29 -37.96 -34.90
C GLY A 832 29.91 -37.31 -34.77
N ARG A 833 29.46 -36.53 -35.76
CA ARG A 833 28.10 -35.99 -35.82
C ARG A 833 27.18 -36.94 -36.58
N ARG A 834 26.02 -37.21 -36.00
CA ARG A 834 24.97 -38.04 -36.58
C ARG A 834 23.81 -37.16 -37.04
N TYR A 835 23.43 -37.31 -38.30
CA TYR A 835 22.32 -36.65 -38.95
C TYR A 835 21.18 -37.66 -39.10
N GLU A 836 20.00 -37.33 -38.60
CA GLU A 836 18.80 -38.18 -38.69
C GLU A 836 17.69 -37.52 -39.52
N GLU A 837 17.90 -36.27 -39.94
CA GLU A 837 17.01 -35.48 -40.78
C GLU A 837 17.69 -35.10 -42.12
N SER A 838 16.87 -34.81 -43.13
CA SER A 838 17.35 -34.34 -44.42
C SER A 838 17.79 -32.88 -44.33
N GLU A 839 18.95 -32.56 -44.88
CA GLU A 839 19.53 -31.22 -44.93
C GLU A 839 20.09 -30.95 -46.33
N SER A 840 20.32 -29.70 -46.68
CA SER A 840 20.91 -29.31 -47.97
C SER A 840 21.86 -28.13 -47.78
N ASP A 841 22.89 -28.05 -48.62
CA ASP A 841 23.85 -26.95 -48.67
C ASP A 841 24.53 -26.68 -47.32
N PHE A 842 25.23 -27.68 -46.78
CA PHE A 842 25.93 -27.56 -45.49
C PHE A 842 27.28 -28.25 -45.49
N TRP A 843 28.16 -27.78 -44.60
CA TRP A 843 29.46 -28.41 -44.32
C TRP A 843 29.35 -29.38 -43.14
N SER A 844 30.02 -30.53 -43.26
CA SER A 844 30.24 -31.41 -42.12
C SER A 844 31.17 -30.76 -41.10
N PRO A 845 31.22 -31.27 -39.86
CA PRO A 845 32.34 -31.01 -38.96
C PRO A 845 33.67 -31.40 -39.61
N TRP A 846 34.75 -30.77 -39.14
CA TRP A 846 36.11 -31.17 -39.47
C TRP A 846 36.40 -32.57 -38.93
N VAL A 847 37.01 -33.41 -39.76
CA VAL A 847 37.45 -34.77 -39.46
C VAL A 847 38.97 -34.79 -39.52
N ALA A 848 39.61 -35.42 -38.53
CA ALA A 848 41.07 -35.55 -38.55
C ALA A 848 41.53 -36.47 -39.70
N GLY A 849 42.55 -36.02 -40.43
CA GLY A 849 43.14 -36.69 -41.59
C GLY A 849 42.70 -36.12 -42.94
N ASP A 850 43.38 -36.60 -43.98
CA ASP A 850 43.17 -36.32 -45.41
C ASP A 850 41.86 -36.88 -45.99
N ARG A 851 41.15 -37.70 -45.20
CA ARG A 851 39.98 -38.49 -45.64
C ARG A 851 38.91 -38.55 -44.57
N ALA A 852 37.70 -38.11 -44.91
CA ALA A 852 36.52 -38.22 -44.07
C ALA A 852 35.75 -39.52 -44.38
N ARG A 853 35.52 -40.34 -43.35
CA ARG A 853 34.63 -41.51 -43.46
C ARG A 853 33.18 -41.09 -43.20
N VAL A 854 32.31 -41.34 -44.18
CA VAL A 854 30.86 -41.13 -44.09
C VAL A 854 30.17 -42.48 -43.95
N LYS A 855 29.56 -42.74 -42.79
CA LYS A 855 28.68 -43.89 -42.57
C LYS A 855 27.25 -43.49 -42.88
N TYR A 856 26.48 -44.34 -43.54
CA TYR A 856 25.10 -43.98 -43.88
C TYR A 856 24.20 -45.21 -43.98
N LEU A 857 22.94 -45.06 -43.57
CA LEU A 857 21.92 -46.10 -43.56
C LEU A 857 20.62 -45.54 -44.15
N ARG A 858 20.09 -46.15 -45.21
CA ARG A 858 18.84 -45.74 -45.88
C ARG A 858 18.84 -44.26 -46.29
N THR A 859 19.99 -43.79 -46.76
CA THR A 859 20.25 -42.38 -47.05
C THR A 859 20.74 -42.23 -48.48
N SER A 860 20.45 -41.10 -49.11
CA SER A 860 21.08 -40.68 -50.36
C SER A 860 21.62 -39.27 -50.24
N PHE A 861 22.84 -39.02 -50.70
CA PHE A 861 23.47 -37.71 -50.62
C PHE A 861 24.37 -37.42 -51.83
N GLU A 862 24.61 -36.12 -52.06
CA GLU A 862 25.58 -35.58 -53.02
C GLU A 862 26.58 -34.71 -52.26
N ILE A 863 27.86 -35.06 -52.41
CA ILE A 863 28.98 -34.21 -52.02
C ILE A 863 29.51 -33.58 -53.29
N ASP A 864 29.53 -32.26 -53.34
CA ASP A 864 29.98 -31.47 -54.48
C ASP A 864 31.28 -30.70 -54.20
N ARG A 865 31.73 -30.63 -52.93
CA ARG A 865 33.04 -30.08 -52.55
C ARG A 865 33.58 -30.79 -51.32
N TYR A 866 34.89 -30.78 -51.16
CA TYR A 866 35.52 -31.01 -49.86
C TYR A 866 36.52 -29.89 -49.57
N GLU A 867 36.77 -29.66 -48.29
CA GLU A 867 37.79 -28.72 -47.85
C GLU A 867 38.77 -29.50 -46.99
N PHE A 868 40.05 -29.27 -47.25
CA PHE A 868 41.12 -29.82 -46.44
C PHE A 868 41.89 -28.68 -45.78
N GLY A 869 42.44 -28.93 -44.60
CA GLY A 869 43.09 -27.93 -43.79
C GLY A 869 44.28 -28.47 -43.03
N GLU A 870 45.36 -27.72 -43.03
CA GLU A 870 46.60 -28.03 -42.32
C GLU A 870 46.83 -27.00 -41.21
N GLU A 871 47.23 -27.48 -40.05
CA GLU A 871 47.41 -26.64 -38.88
C GLU A 871 48.86 -26.28 -38.64
N ASP A 872 49.07 -25.03 -38.24
CA ASP A 872 50.35 -24.54 -37.78
C ASP A 872 50.15 -23.70 -36.52
N PHE A 873 51.24 -23.44 -35.80
CA PHE A 873 51.22 -22.67 -34.58
C PHE A 873 52.25 -21.54 -34.64
N ILE A 874 51.85 -20.38 -34.10
CA ILE A 874 52.79 -19.32 -33.72
C ILE A 874 52.84 -19.32 -32.20
N ASP A 875 53.94 -19.82 -31.65
CA ASP A 875 54.23 -19.69 -30.23
C ASP A 875 54.68 -18.27 -29.89
N ASP A 876 54.31 -17.81 -28.69
CA ASP A 876 54.73 -16.52 -28.14
C ASP A 876 54.55 -15.35 -29.14
N PHE A 877 53.34 -15.21 -29.70
CA PHE A 877 53.07 -14.21 -30.73
C PHE A 877 52.94 -12.80 -30.13
N ASP A 878 54.08 -12.16 -29.89
CA ASP A 878 54.18 -10.85 -29.22
C ASP A 878 53.48 -9.71 -29.96
N ALA A 879 52.99 -8.72 -29.22
CA ALA A 879 52.43 -7.50 -29.79
C ALA A 879 53.41 -6.78 -30.74
N GLY A 880 52.92 -6.37 -31.90
CA GLY A 880 53.71 -5.75 -32.98
C GLY A 880 54.59 -6.72 -33.76
N SER A 881 54.67 -8.00 -33.36
CA SER A 881 55.41 -9.00 -34.12
C SER A 881 54.70 -9.36 -35.42
N ARG A 882 55.50 -9.71 -36.42
CA ARG A 882 55.04 -10.16 -37.73
C ARG A 882 55.72 -11.47 -38.06
N VAL A 883 54.92 -12.49 -38.32
CA VAL A 883 55.40 -13.83 -38.64
C VAL A 883 54.90 -14.20 -40.03
N TYR A 884 55.79 -14.78 -40.83
CA TYR A 884 55.44 -15.31 -42.14
C TYR A 884 55.41 -16.83 -42.06
N ARG A 885 54.39 -17.43 -42.66
CA ARG A 885 54.32 -18.85 -42.92
C ARG A 885 54.09 -19.08 -44.40
N GLU A 886 54.79 -20.07 -44.94
CA GLU A 886 54.51 -20.55 -46.29
C GLU A 886 53.24 -21.38 -46.22
N VAL A 887 52.36 -21.21 -47.21
CA VAL A 887 51.15 -22.04 -47.29
C VAL A 887 51.60 -23.46 -47.61
N PRO A 888 51.18 -24.48 -46.85
CA PRO A 888 51.79 -25.81 -46.88
C PRO A 888 51.24 -26.71 -48.00
N TRP A 889 51.00 -26.14 -49.20
CA TRP A 889 50.46 -26.89 -50.34
C TRP A 889 51.56 -27.18 -51.38
N ASP A 890 51.57 -28.40 -51.92
CA ASP A 890 52.50 -28.81 -52.97
C ASP A 890 52.17 -28.14 -54.31
N GLU A 891 53.14 -27.40 -54.86
CA GLU A 891 53.15 -26.73 -56.17
C GLU A 891 51.94 -25.81 -56.50
N TYR A 892 52.22 -24.54 -56.82
CA TYR A 892 51.19 -23.63 -57.34
C TYR A 892 50.85 -23.99 -58.79
N THR A 893 49.77 -24.74 -58.99
CA THR A 893 49.31 -25.19 -60.30
C THR A 893 48.24 -24.27 -60.92
N GLU A 894 47.41 -23.60 -60.12
CA GLU A 894 46.37 -22.65 -60.54
C GLU A 894 45.92 -21.73 -59.37
N PRO A 895 45.16 -20.64 -59.62
CA PRO A 895 44.56 -19.85 -58.55
C PRO A 895 43.47 -20.65 -57.81
N TYR A 896 43.60 -20.82 -56.50
CA TYR A 896 42.60 -21.47 -55.65
C TYR A 896 42.20 -20.59 -54.46
N ASN A 897 40.98 -20.80 -53.95
CA ASN A 897 40.48 -20.11 -52.76
C ASN A 897 41.17 -20.66 -51.51
N ILE A 898 42.06 -19.85 -50.93
CA ILE A 898 42.70 -20.13 -49.65
C ILE A 898 41.96 -19.36 -48.59
N THR A 899 41.52 -20.06 -47.55
CA THR A 899 41.04 -19.42 -46.32
C THR A 899 42.11 -19.63 -45.26
N VAL A 900 42.47 -18.56 -44.56
CA VAL A 900 43.42 -18.63 -43.46
C VAL A 900 42.71 -18.14 -42.21
N TRP A 901 42.68 -19.01 -41.20
CA TRP A 901 42.12 -18.72 -39.89
C TRP A 901 43.27 -18.52 -38.91
N ILE A 902 43.16 -17.52 -38.04
CA ILE A 902 44.06 -17.29 -36.91
C ILE A 902 43.26 -17.02 -35.64
#